data_AF-A0AB36FWA9-F1
#
_entry.id   AF-A0AB36FWA9-F1
#
_cell.length_a   1.000
_cell.length_b   1.000
_cell.length_c   1.000
_cell.angle_alpha   90.00
_cell.angle_beta   90.00
_cell.angle_gamma   90.00
#
_symmetry.space_group_name_H-M   'P 1'
#
loop_
_entity.id
_entity.type
_entity.pdbx_description
1 polymer ?
#
loop_
_entity_poly.entity_id
_entity_poly.type
_entity_poly.pdbx_seq_one_letter_code
_entity_poly.pdbx_strand_id
1 'polypeptide(L)'
;MSPHTFRLRPAPHSRTPIKSYSLKVYPENHFINWQQDPFGNYLARVVFPEKTKKFWFTVDLVAELTVINPFDFFLESYAETFPFSYEKRLARDLTPYLETEDASSLFQQLIDNQQPKEPVTTVDFLVGVNRAVYDLIEYGVRMEPGVQSIDETLQKKGGSCRDSAWLLVQLFRHLGLASRFVSGYLVQLASDEKSLDGPSGPEKDFTDLHAWCEVYVPGAGWIGLDPTSGLFAGEGHIPLACTPEPLSAAPVTGAIDQCESTFSFYNNVQRLHEPPRVTKPYSDAQWAAIDRLGGQIDKDLVNAGITLTMGGEPTFISIDDMESEQWNTAADGKEKRVLAHMLFMKMVESFSNSGFRHYGQGKWYPGEPLPRWQYACYWRKDGTPIWHNQALLADNNATYSFSQNEAQTFATQLATALGLSEKVVVTAYEDVLYHLWQEGNLPQDPSPDAPELLHAMTRKGFLAKLEQGLDNPVGFIIPLAYDTVFDGWQSSVWSFKRGHCFLLPGDSPLGYRLPLSSLGSPDTLAERDPADMTGALSSPTSHKGYISEKPVLTALCLEVRDGKLCVFMPPVSHFEHYALLLNAIESIADKLSIPVILEGYTPPYDSRVEKFAVTPDPGVIEVNVHPASDWHTLVKNTHALYAMAKSCRLGTEKFMLDGRHAGTGGGNHVTMGGPTPLESPFLKRPDILRSFITYWQHHPGLSYLFSSLFIGPTSQAPRVDEARDERLYELEIAFSQIPDGEVPSPWLVDRLLRHLLTDLTGNTHRAEFCIDKLFNPDSPTGRLGIVEFRGFEMPPHARMSLMQMLLLRTLLAWFWKQPYKKKLVRWGTELHDRFMLPHYVRQDIAEVCSDLNAAGFPIKLEWFDPFFEFRFPRCGSREVGQIKLDLFSAIEPWHVLGEEATGSGTARYVDSSLERVQLTVSNMHTDRYIVSCNGRRLPLKPTNIRGEHVAGIRFRAWHPASALHPTIGVHAPLVFDVYDSWAGRSLGGFTYHVSHPGGRNFSTMPVNAFEAEGRRIARFWDHGHTPSVASSSMPEWSPHFATQYVVDHEGHSDFDLPLEEAENEEYPNTLDLRRPPTL
;
A
#
# COMPACT_ATOMS: atom_id res chain seq x y z
N MET A 1 51.36 13.10 -30.63
CA MET A 1 50.58 12.84 -29.39
C MET A 1 51.49 12.22 -28.36
N SER A 2 51.48 12.70 -27.13
CA SER A 2 52.20 12.10 -26.00
C SER A 2 51.44 10.90 -25.44
N PRO A 3 52.01 10.12 -24.51
CA PRO A 3 51.25 9.12 -23.76
C PRO A 3 50.00 9.73 -23.12
N HIS A 4 48.87 9.06 -23.31
CA HIS A 4 47.60 9.41 -22.68
C HIS A 4 47.33 8.47 -21.49
N THR A 5 46.66 8.99 -20.47
CA THR A 5 46.18 8.22 -19.32
C THR A 5 44.68 8.33 -19.27
N PHE A 6 43.99 7.19 -19.24
CA PHE A 6 42.54 7.11 -19.10
C PHE A 6 42.17 6.55 -17.73
N ARG A 7 41.31 7.28 -17.00
CA ARG A 7 40.73 6.89 -15.71
C ARG A 7 39.23 6.73 -15.86
N LEU A 8 38.85 5.87 -16.81
CA LEU A 8 37.46 5.65 -17.22
C LEU A 8 36.95 4.27 -16.84
N ARG A 9 37.72 3.50 -16.06
CA ARG A 9 37.31 2.20 -15.53
C ARG A 9 36.81 2.38 -14.10
N PRO A 10 35.60 1.90 -13.73
CA PRO A 10 35.09 2.01 -12.36
C PRO A 10 36.08 1.49 -11.32
N ALA A 11 36.18 2.20 -10.21
CA ALA A 11 37.12 1.92 -9.14
C ALA A 11 36.80 0.58 -8.46
N PRO A 12 37.81 -0.12 -7.89
CA PRO A 12 37.60 -1.42 -7.25
C PRO A 12 36.58 -1.42 -6.10
N HIS A 13 36.38 -0.26 -5.46
CA HIS A 13 35.49 -0.07 -4.32
C HIS A 13 34.10 0.47 -4.72
N SER A 14 33.78 0.49 -6.02
CA SER A 14 32.44 0.86 -6.47
C SER A 14 31.41 -0.09 -5.88
N ARG A 15 30.38 0.45 -5.22
CA ARG A 15 29.29 -0.33 -4.62
C ARG A 15 28.35 -0.90 -5.69
N THR A 16 28.25 -0.23 -6.83
CA THR A 16 27.43 -0.64 -7.98
C THR A 16 28.14 -1.74 -8.76
N PRO A 17 27.60 -2.97 -8.84
CA PRO A 17 28.26 -4.06 -9.54
C PRO A 17 28.41 -3.78 -11.05
N ILE A 18 29.65 -3.90 -11.54
CA ILE A 18 29.98 -3.73 -12.95
C ILE A 18 30.08 -5.10 -13.62
N LYS A 19 29.10 -5.45 -14.46
CA LYS A 19 29.02 -6.74 -15.16
C LYS A 19 29.96 -6.81 -16.36
N SER A 20 30.15 -5.69 -17.06
CA SER A 20 31.09 -5.63 -18.18
C SER A 20 31.64 -4.22 -18.37
N TYR A 21 32.87 -4.15 -18.88
CA TYR A 21 33.58 -2.92 -19.21
C TYR A 21 34.43 -3.14 -20.46
N SER A 22 34.41 -2.19 -21.39
CA SER A 22 35.26 -2.18 -22.58
C SER A 22 35.74 -0.76 -22.88
N LEU A 23 37.04 -0.63 -23.21
CA LEU A 23 37.66 0.60 -23.69
C LEU A 23 38.23 0.36 -25.09
N LYS A 24 37.70 1.05 -26.09
CA LYS A 24 38.22 1.04 -27.46
C LYS A 24 38.87 2.38 -27.75
N VAL A 25 40.10 2.37 -28.26
CA VAL A 25 40.87 3.59 -28.56
C VAL A 25 41.31 3.57 -30.02
N TYR A 26 41.17 4.70 -30.70
CA TYR A 26 41.70 4.93 -32.04
C TYR A 26 42.81 5.99 -31.98
N PRO A 27 43.93 5.83 -32.70
CA PRO A 27 44.23 4.80 -33.71
C PRO A 27 44.44 3.39 -33.14
N GLU A 28 44.10 2.36 -33.93
CA GLU A 28 44.19 0.95 -33.51
C GLU A 28 45.63 0.51 -33.20
N ASN A 29 46.62 1.09 -33.87
CA ASN A 29 48.03 0.87 -33.58
C ASN A 29 48.45 1.70 -32.35
N HIS A 30 48.29 1.14 -31.15
CA HIS A 30 48.73 1.73 -29.89
C HIS A 30 49.17 0.65 -28.90
N PHE A 31 49.94 1.06 -27.88
CA PHE A 31 50.26 0.21 -26.73
C PHE A 31 49.42 0.65 -25.54
N ILE A 32 48.76 -0.29 -24.87
CA ILE A 32 47.98 -0.04 -23.65
C ILE A 32 48.58 -0.82 -22.48
N ASN A 33 48.83 -0.12 -21.36
CA ASN A 33 49.27 -0.72 -20.10
C ASN A 33 48.28 -0.35 -18.99
N TRP A 34 47.68 -1.36 -18.35
CA TRP A 34 46.81 -1.16 -17.19
C TRP A 34 47.63 -1.18 -15.90
N GLN A 35 47.42 -0.19 -15.04
CA GLN A 35 48.09 -0.07 -13.75
C GLN A 35 47.16 0.55 -12.70
N GLN A 36 47.59 0.55 -11.44
CA GLN A 36 46.96 1.31 -10.36
C GLN A 36 47.84 2.50 -9.99
N ASP A 37 47.21 3.63 -9.64
CA ASP A 37 47.90 4.75 -9.01
C ASP A 37 48.11 4.50 -7.49
N PRO A 38 48.86 5.36 -6.77
CA PRO A 38 49.08 5.21 -5.34
C PRO A 38 47.80 5.22 -4.48
N PHE A 39 46.66 5.65 -5.04
CA PHE A 39 45.37 5.71 -4.36
C PHE A 39 44.47 4.50 -4.70
N GLY A 40 44.97 3.56 -5.51
CA GLY A 40 44.27 2.34 -5.89
C GLY A 40 43.32 2.49 -7.09
N ASN A 41 43.34 3.63 -7.79
CA ASN A 41 42.48 3.86 -8.96
C ASN A 41 43.04 3.13 -10.19
N TYR A 42 42.15 2.56 -11.01
CA TYR A 42 42.57 1.97 -12.29
C TYR A 42 42.89 3.05 -13.31
N LEU A 43 44.03 2.90 -13.99
CA LEU A 43 44.38 3.77 -15.11
C LEU A 43 44.98 2.98 -16.28
N ALA A 44 44.54 3.31 -17.49
CA ALA A 44 45.12 2.81 -18.73
C ALA A 44 46.09 3.85 -19.29
N ARG A 45 47.37 3.51 -19.32
CA ARG A 45 48.40 4.32 -19.98
C ARG A 45 48.54 3.86 -21.42
N VAL A 46 48.17 4.72 -22.36
CA VAL A 46 48.17 4.45 -23.80
C VAL A 46 49.27 5.25 -24.49
N VAL A 47 50.11 4.58 -25.28
CA VAL A 47 51.20 5.18 -26.03
C VAL A 47 50.96 4.97 -27.52
N PHE A 48 51.04 6.06 -28.29
CA PHE A 48 50.81 6.06 -29.73
C PHE A 48 52.15 6.13 -30.47
N PRO A 49 52.56 5.08 -31.21
CA PRO A 49 53.82 5.08 -31.95
C PRO A 49 53.79 5.98 -33.20
N GLU A 50 52.60 6.24 -33.75
CA GLU A 50 52.42 6.96 -35.01
C GLU A 50 51.63 8.27 -34.84
N LYS A 51 51.83 9.21 -35.78
CA LYS A 51 51.02 10.43 -35.85
C LYS A 51 49.63 10.10 -36.39
N THR A 52 48.60 10.67 -35.77
CA THR A 52 47.20 10.53 -36.23
C THR A 52 46.56 11.90 -36.47
N LYS A 53 45.57 11.94 -37.38
CA LYS A 53 44.70 13.10 -37.61
C LYS A 53 43.35 12.99 -36.89
N LYS A 54 43.03 11.82 -36.34
CA LYS A 54 41.79 11.55 -35.62
C LYS A 54 42.10 10.77 -34.36
N PHE A 55 41.43 11.13 -33.27
CA PHE A 55 41.56 10.45 -31.99
C PHE A 55 40.17 10.37 -31.40
N TRP A 56 39.76 9.16 -31.04
CA TRP A 56 38.51 8.93 -30.32
C TRP A 56 38.68 7.71 -29.44
N PHE A 57 37.85 7.63 -28.42
CA PHE A 57 37.73 6.47 -27.58
C PHE A 57 36.25 6.24 -27.27
N THR A 58 35.90 4.99 -27.00
CA THR A 58 34.56 4.57 -26.64
C THR A 58 34.66 3.70 -25.40
N VAL A 59 33.83 4.01 -24.40
CA VAL A 59 33.67 3.20 -23.21
C VAL A 59 32.28 2.59 -23.25
N ASP A 60 32.22 1.27 -23.18
CA ASP A 60 30.98 0.52 -23.01
C ASP A 60 30.97 -0.09 -21.60
N LEU A 61 29.88 0.11 -20.86
CA LEU A 61 29.72 -0.34 -19.47
C LEU A 61 28.33 -0.95 -19.29
N VAL A 62 28.26 -2.09 -18.59
CA VAL A 62 27.00 -2.64 -18.06
C VAL A 62 27.09 -2.64 -16.54
N ALA A 63 26.27 -1.82 -15.90
CA ALA A 63 26.16 -1.69 -14.45
C ALA A 63 24.81 -2.20 -13.96
N GLU A 64 24.80 -2.86 -12.80
CA GLU A 64 23.58 -3.26 -12.10
C GLU A 64 23.20 -2.18 -11.08
N LEU A 65 22.24 -1.32 -11.44
CA LEU A 65 21.76 -0.23 -10.57
C LEU A 65 20.66 -0.75 -9.64
N THR A 66 21.07 -1.28 -8.49
CA THR A 66 20.20 -1.61 -7.36
C THR A 66 20.22 -0.47 -6.36
N VAL A 67 19.10 -0.20 -5.68
CA VAL A 67 19.01 0.90 -4.70
C VAL A 67 20.05 0.73 -3.60
N ILE A 68 20.83 1.78 -3.35
CA ILE A 68 21.82 1.81 -2.30
C ILE A 68 21.40 2.81 -1.24
N ASN A 69 21.20 2.35 0.00
CA ASN A 69 21.04 3.25 1.13
C ASN A 69 22.38 3.95 1.42
N PRO A 70 22.50 5.28 1.23
CA PRO A 70 23.74 6.00 1.48
C PRO A 70 24.04 6.17 2.97
N PHE A 71 23.09 5.89 3.86
CA PHE A 71 23.21 5.99 5.32
C PHE A 71 23.36 4.62 6.01
N ASP A 72 23.66 3.57 5.25
CA ASP A 72 23.83 2.22 5.78
C ASP A 72 25.28 1.97 6.22
N PHE A 73 25.61 2.51 7.38
CA PHE A 73 26.91 2.36 8.04
C PHE A 73 26.79 2.59 9.56
N PHE A 74 27.84 2.24 10.29
CA PHE A 74 27.97 2.52 11.73
C PHE A 74 29.11 3.50 11.95
N LEU A 75 29.00 4.33 12.99
CA LEU A 75 30.07 5.23 13.41
C LEU A 75 30.75 4.65 14.65
N GLU A 76 32.05 4.91 14.80
CA GLU A 76 32.72 4.72 16.08
C GLU A 76 32.11 5.68 17.11
N SER A 77 31.99 5.26 18.37
CA SER A 77 31.29 6.03 19.42
C SER A 77 31.84 7.45 19.61
N TYR A 78 33.16 7.65 19.41
CA TYR A 78 33.78 8.97 19.52
C TYR A 78 33.53 9.89 18.30
N ALA A 79 33.01 9.34 17.20
CA ALA A 79 32.73 10.05 15.95
C ALA A 79 31.22 10.21 15.68
N GLU A 80 30.35 9.76 16.60
CA GLU A 80 28.88 9.95 16.49
C GLU A 80 28.48 11.43 16.52
N THR A 81 29.25 12.25 17.25
CA THR A 81 29.05 13.70 17.35
C THR A 81 30.27 14.46 16.84
N PHE A 82 30.03 15.52 16.09
CA PHE A 82 31.04 16.43 15.58
C PHE A 82 31.07 17.71 16.43
N PRO A 83 32.25 18.27 16.79
CA PRO A 83 33.58 17.88 16.32
C PRO A 83 34.19 16.68 17.05
N PHE A 84 34.92 15.84 16.31
CA PHE A 84 35.76 14.76 16.85
C PHE A 84 37.20 14.87 16.33
N SER A 85 38.11 14.08 16.91
CA SER A 85 39.50 13.98 16.45
C SER A 85 39.83 12.57 16.02
N TYR A 86 40.52 12.41 14.89
CA TYR A 86 41.02 11.11 14.45
C TYR A 86 42.07 10.56 15.42
N GLU A 87 42.08 9.25 15.60
CA GLU A 87 43.17 8.56 16.29
C GLU A 87 44.52 8.84 15.60
N LYS A 88 45.59 8.98 16.38
CA LYS A 88 46.91 9.44 15.88
C LYS A 88 47.44 8.65 14.68
N ARG A 89 47.25 7.32 14.69
CA ARG A 89 47.70 6.45 13.60
C ARG A 89 46.86 6.69 12.34
N LEU A 90 45.54 6.71 12.50
CA LEU A 90 44.61 6.95 11.41
C LEU A 90 44.81 8.35 10.79
N ALA A 91 45.02 9.39 11.61
CA ALA A 91 45.33 10.74 11.15
C ALA A 91 46.60 10.80 10.28
N ARG A 92 47.63 10.02 10.64
CA ARG A 92 48.84 9.89 9.83
C ARG A 92 48.57 9.24 8.47
N ASP A 93 47.74 8.20 8.45
CA ASP A 93 47.38 7.51 7.20
C ASP A 93 46.49 8.41 6.31
N LEU A 94 45.71 9.31 6.91
CA LEU A 94 44.83 10.27 6.24
C LEU A 94 45.50 11.61 5.86
N THR A 95 46.79 11.80 6.15
CA THR A 95 47.47 13.09 5.99
C THR A 95 47.26 13.77 4.62
N PRO A 96 47.38 13.07 3.46
CA PRO A 96 47.15 13.70 2.16
C PRO A 96 45.74 14.27 1.98
N TYR A 97 44.76 13.72 2.70
CA TYR A 97 43.35 14.11 2.62
C TYR A 97 42.96 15.20 3.62
N LEU A 98 43.91 15.66 4.44
CA LEU A 98 43.76 16.74 5.40
C LEU A 98 44.50 18.01 4.98
N GLU A 99 45.21 17.99 3.85
CA GLU A 99 45.96 19.15 3.35
C GLU A 99 45.02 20.27 2.86
N THR A 100 45.13 21.43 3.49
CA THR A 100 44.32 22.63 3.19
C THR A 100 45.05 23.61 2.28
N GLU A 101 44.33 24.28 1.39
CA GLU A 101 44.82 25.48 0.71
C GLU A 101 44.68 26.71 1.63
N ASP A 102 45.31 27.83 1.26
CA ASP A 102 45.15 29.09 1.99
C ASP A 102 43.71 29.61 1.86
N ALA A 103 43.08 29.93 3.00
CA ALA A 103 41.71 30.44 3.03
C ALA A 103 41.66 31.95 2.80
N SER A 104 40.89 32.39 1.79
CA SER A 104 40.57 33.80 1.61
C SER A 104 39.56 34.30 2.64
N SER A 105 39.32 35.61 2.69
CA SER A 105 38.32 36.19 3.61
C SER A 105 36.90 35.68 3.34
N LEU A 106 36.54 35.43 2.08
CA LEU A 106 35.21 34.91 1.73
C LEU A 106 35.07 33.44 2.14
N PHE A 107 36.12 32.66 1.92
CA PHE A 107 36.11 31.25 2.30
C PHE A 107 36.16 31.08 3.83
N GLN A 108 36.93 31.91 4.53
CA GLN A 108 36.96 31.92 5.99
C GLN A 108 35.57 32.20 6.58
N GLN A 109 34.81 33.14 6.00
CA GLN A 109 33.43 33.39 6.40
C GLN A 109 32.53 32.15 6.23
N LEU A 110 32.72 31.40 5.14
CA LEU A 110 31.96 30.16 4.92
C LEU A 110 32.34 29.10 5.97
N ILE A 111 33.63 28.91 6.25
CA ILE A 111 34.14 27.99 7.28
C ILE A 111 33.54 28.34 8.65
N ASP A 112 33.63 29.60 9.06
CA ASP A 112 33.13 30.09 10.35
C ASP A 112 31.61 29.89 10.48
N ASN A 113 30.86 30.06 9.39
CA ASN A 113 29.40 29.86 9.37
C ASN A 113 29.00 28.39 9.51
N GLN A 114 29.82 27.46 9.03
CA GLN A 114 29.53 26.04 9.12
C GLN A 114 30.02 25.43 10.43
N GLN A 115 30.94 26.08 11.15
CA GLN A 115 31.44 25.55 12.41
C GLN A 115 30.32 25.52 13.47
N PRO A 116 29.96 24.35 14.00
CA PRO A 116 28.83 24.26 14.91
C PRO A 116 29.20 24.83 16.28
N LYS A 117 28.26 25.57 16.89
CA LYS A 117 28.45 26.18 18.21
C LYS A 117 28.34 25.17 19.35
N GLU A 118 27.59 24.10 19.14
CA GLU A 118 27.40 22.97 20.06
C GLU A 118 27.64 21.67 19.29
N PRO A 119 28.04 20.58 19.96
CA PRO A 119 28.18 19.28 19.29
C PRO A 119 26.88 18.84 18.62
N VAL A 120 26.98 18.39 17.37
CA VAL A 120 25.85 17.90 16.57
C VAL A 120 26.11 16.48 16.10
N THR A 121 25.08 15.73 15.74
CA THR A 121 25.25 14.42 15.10
C THR A 121 26.12 14.58 13.85
N THR A 122 27.16 13.76 13.69
CA THR A 122 28.08 13.87 12.57
C THR A 122 27.38 13.74 11.22
N VAL A 123 26.38 12.86 11.09
CA VAL A 123 25.61 12.70 9.84
C VAL A 123 24.81 13.97 9.52
N ASP A 124 24.11 14.55 10.50
CA ASP A 124 23.35 15.80 10.30
C ASP A 124 24.26 16.96 9.92
N PHE A 125 25.46 17.00 10.49
CA PHE A 125 26.49 17.98 10.13
C PHE A 125 26.92 17.84 8.66
N LEU A 126 27.25 16.62 8.22
CA LEU A 126 27.62 16.34 6.84
C LEU A 126 26.52 16.73 5.85
N VAL A 127 25.26 16.41 6.17
CA VAL A 127 24.08 16.81 5.38
C VAL A 127 23.97 18.33 5.32
N GLY A 128 24.08 19.02 6.47
CA GLY A 128 23.98 20.48 6.57
C GLY A 128 25.05 21.21 5.73
N VAL A 129 26.31 20.79 5.83
CA VAL A 129 27.42 21.41 5.08
C VAL A 129 27.27 21.17 3.57
N ASN A 130 26.92 19.95 3.15
CA ASN A 130 26.66 19.65 1.74
C ASN A 130 25.51 20.50 1.18
N ARG A 131 24.43 20.64 1.95
CA ARG A 131 23.27 21.45 1.59
C ARG A 131 23.62 22.94 1.48
N ALA A 132 24.46 23.44 2.39
CA ALA A 132 24.92 24.83 2.36
C ALA A 132 25.70 25.16 1.07
N VAL A 133 26.55 24.25 0.59
CA VAL A 133 27.25 24.44 -0.70
C VAL A 133 26.27 24.39 -1.87
N TYR A 134 25.31 23.45 -1.86
CA TYR A 134 24.26 23.35 -2.88
C TYR A 134 23.42 24.63 -2.99
N ASP A 135 22.96 25.17 -1.86
CA ASP A 135 22.14 26.39 -1.85
C ASP A 135 22.95 27.65 -2.21
N LEU A 136 24.29 27.61 -2.11
CA LEU A 136 25.18 28.75 -2.36
C LEU A 136 25.63 28.87 -3.82
N ILE A 137 25.80 27.74 -4.53
CA ILE A 137 26.46 27.69 -5.85
C ILE A 137 25.46 27.28 -6.94
N GLU A 138 25.20 28.18 -7.89
CA GLU A 138 24.37 27.90 -9.06
C GLU A 138 25.12 26.98 -10.05
N TYR A 139 24.48 25.87 -10.44
CA TYR A 139 25.09 24.89 -11.32
C TYR A 139 25.12 25.36 -12.78
N GLY A 140 26.30 25.30 -13.42
CA GLY A 140 26.49 25.61 -14.83
C GLY A 140 27.52 24.71 -15.52
N VAL A 141 27.23 24.28 -16.74
CA VAL A 141 28.18 23.50 -17.58
C VAL A 141 29.17 24.46 -18.23
N ARG A 142 30.47 24.14 -18.13
CA ARG A 142 31.55 24.98 -18.67
C ARG A 142 32.64 24.16 -19.35
N MET A 143 33.25 24.72 -20.40
CA MET A 143 34.21 24.03 -21.27
C MET A 143 35.68 24.33 -20.94
N GLU A 144 35.98 25.28 -20.05
CA GLU A 144 37.37 25.62 -19.72
C GLU A 144 38.05 24.45 -18.99
N PRO A 145 39.36 24.22 -19.22
CA PRO A 145 40.09 23.15 -18.55
C PRO A 145 40.28 23.43 -17.05
N GLY A 146 40.45 22.35 -16.26
CA GLY A 146 40.76 22.44 -14.83
C GLY A 146 39.56 22.81 -13.94
N VAL A 147 39.81 22.91 -12.63
CA VAL A 147 38.82 23.31 -11.61
C VAL A 147 39.01 24.80 -11.29
N GLN A 148 37.92 25.53 -11.06
CA GLN A 148 37.98 26.92 -10.59
C GLN A 148 38.67 26.97 -9.22
N SER A 149 39.31 28.09 -8.90
CA SER A 149 39.74 28.29 -7.51
C SER A 149 38.53 28.42 -6.59
N ILE A 150 38.74 28.14 -5.29
CA ILE A 150 37.71 28.32 -4.25
C ILE A 150 37.14 29.75 -4.31
N ASP A 151 38.03 30.74 -4.41
CA ASP A 151 37.66 32.17 -4.46
C ASP A 151 36.85 32.53 -5.70
N GLU A 152 37.24 32.00 -6.86
CA GLU A 152 36.51 32.22 -8.10
C GLU A 152 35.09 31.64 -8.01
N THR A 153 34.97 30.42 -7.47
CA THR A 153 33.68 29.73 -7.27
C THR A 153 32.77 30.53 -6.34
N LEU A 154 33.29 31.03 -5.21
CA LEU A 154 32.53 31.82 -4.23
C LEU A 154 32.18 33.23 -4.73
N GLN A 155 33.07 33.88 -5.49
CA GLN A 155 32.80 35.19 -6.07
C GLN A 155 31.73 35.14 -7.16
N LYS A 156 31.78 34.11 -8.01
CA LYS A 156 30.78 33.90 -9.06
C LYS A 156 29.45 33.37 -8.51
N LYS A 157 29.48 32.68 -7.37
CA LYS A 157 28.36 31.86 -6.85
C LYS A 157 27.83 30.90 -7.92
N GLY A 158 28.72 30.38 -8.75
CA GLY A 158 28.35 29.51 -9.85
C GLY A 158 29.53 28.71 -10.37
N GLY A 159 29.27 27.46 -10.74
CA GLY A 159 30.31 26.51 -11.12
C GLY A 159 29.77 25.21 -11.69
N SER A 160 30.67 24.40 -12.25
CA SER A 160 30.39 23.03 -12.68
C SER A 160 30.53 22.05 -11.52
N CYS A 161 30.15 20.77 -11.71
CA CYS A 161 30.22 19.75 -10.65
C CYS A 161 31.60 19.63 -10.00
N ARG A 162 32.67 19.70 -10.79
CA ARG A 162 34.06 19.70 -10.31
C ARG A 162 34.41 20.90 -9.43
N ASP A 163 33.79 22.05 -9.64
CA ASP A 163 34.09 23.27 -8.89
C ASP A 163 33.42 23.19 -7.50
N SER A 164 32.14 22.82 -7.45
CA SER A 164 31.41 22.60 -6.20
C SER A 164 32.00 21.45 -5.38
N ALA A 165 32.41 20.35 -6.03
CA ALA A 165 33.06 19.22 -5.36
C ALA A 165 34.38 19.62 -4.70
N TRP A 166 35.22 20.41 -5.39
CA TRP A 166 36.49 20.87 -4.81
C TRP A 166 36.29 21.86 -3.65
N LEU A 167 35.34 22.78 -3.78
CA LEU A 167 34.95 23.67 -2.69
C LEU A 167 34.52 22.87 -1.45
N LEU A 168 33.71 21.83 -1.64
CA LEU A 168 33.24 20.98 -0.52
C LEU A 168 34.37 20.16 0.10
N VAL A 169 35.29 19.60 -0.72
CA VAL A 169 36.49 18.90 -0.23
C VAL A 169 37.27 19.82 0.70
N GLN A 170 37.63 21.01 0.23
CA GLN A 170 38.43 21.97 0.99
C GLN A 170 37.71 22.45 2.25
N LEU A 171 36.40 22.68 2.16
CA LEU A 171 35.59 23.08 3.32
C LEU A 171 35.67 22.03 4.44
N PHE A 172 35.52 20.75 4.11
CA PHE A 172 35.65 19.67 5.11
C PHE A 172 37.06 19.57 5.69
N ARG A 173 38.12 19.78 4.90
CA ARG A 173 39.51 19.77 5.40
C ARG A 173 39.74 20.88 6.42
N HIS A 174 39.24 22.09 6.16
CA HIS A 174 39.31 23.20 7.11
C HIS A 174 38.48 22.96 8.39
N LEU A 175 37.40 22.16 8.28
CA LEU A 175 36.61 21.71 9.43
C LEU A 175 37.26 20.51 10.16
N GLY A 176 38.43 20.04 9.72
CA GLY A 176 39.19 18.98 10.36
C GLY A 176 38.80 17.56 9.94
N LEU A 177 38.03 17.41 8.87
CA LEU A 177 37.62 16.12 8.32
C LEU A 177 38.43 15.78 7.06
N ALA A 178 38.95 14.56 7.00
CA ALA A 178 39.69 14.07 5.85
C ALA A 178 38.72 13.89 4.66
N SER A 179 39.03 14.52 3.53
CA SER A 179 38.17 14.52 2.35
C SER A 179 38.96 14.36 1.05
N ARG A 180 38.32 13.75 0.05
CA ARG A 180 38.91 13.47 -1.27
C ARG A 180 37.98 13.85 -2.41
N PHE A 181 38.58 14.24 -3.53
CA PHE A 181 37.89 14.55 -4.76
C PHE A 181 37.62 13.26 -5.53
N VAL A 182 36.39 13.08 -6.00
CA VAL A 182 35.99 11.92 -6.78
C VAL A 182 35.57 12.34 -8.17
N SER A 183 36.14 11.71 -9.19
CA SER A 183 35.65 11.76 -10.56
C SER A 183 35.01 10.42 -10.92
N GLY A 184 33.81 10.46 -11.50
CA GLY A 184 33.03 9.28 -11.76
C GLY A 184 32.02 9.42 -12.89
N TYR A 185 31.20 8.38 -13.07
CA TYR A 185 29.96 8.48 -13.83
C TYR A 185 28.82 8.82 -12.87
N LEU A 186 27.91 9.68 -13.31
CA LEU A 186 26.59 9.81 -12.72
C LEU A 186 25.59 9.23 -13.70
N VAL A 187 24.85 8.21 -13.27
CA VAL A 187 23.71 7.65 -13.99
C VAL A 187 22.46 7.96 -13.17
N GLN A 188 21.54 8.75 -13.71
CA GLN A 188 20.25 9.00 -13.05
C GLN A 188 19.14 8.51 -13.97
N LEU A 189 18.33 7.62 -13.42
CA LEU A 189 17.16 7.08 -14.10
C LEU A 189 15.96 7.95 -13.78
N ALA A 190 15.09 8.18 -14.78
CA ALA A 190 13.82 8.83 -14.56
C ALA A 190 12.94 7.98 -13.62
N SER A 191 12.42 8.62 -12.58
CA SER A 191 11.45 8.02 -11.66
C SER A 191 10.18 7.59 -12.41
N ASP A 192 9.60 6.46 -12.03
CA ASP A 192 8.35 5.99 -12.66
C ASP A 192 7.18 6.92 -12.36
N GLU A 193 7.15 7.44 -11.15
CA GLU A 193 6.14 8.36 -10.67
C GLU A 193 6.78 9.68 -10.26
N LYS A 194 6.09 10.78 -10.57
CA LYS A 194 6.48 12.09 -10.07
C LYS A 194 6.25 12.17 -8.56
N SER A 195 7.19 12.82 -7.88
CA SER A 195 7.03 13.11 -6.46
C SER A 195 5.88 14.09 -6.23
N LEU A 196 5.15 13.91 -5.13
CA LEU A 196 4.19 14.90 -4.65
C LEU A 196 4.91 16.10 -4.05
N ASP A 197 6.01 15.84 -3.33
CA ASP A 197 6.81 16.84 -2.65
C ASP A 197 8.26 16.82 -3.18
N GLY A 198 8.79 17.98 -3.55
CA GLY A 198 10.18 18.12 -4.01
C GLY A 198 10.42 17.72 -5.48
N PRO A 199 11.70 17.75 -5.92
CA PRO A 199 12.06 17.49 -7.31
C PRO A 199 11.90 15.99 -7.65
N SER A 200 11.29 15.68 -8.80
CA SER A 200 11.01 14.31 -9.25
C SER A 200 12.22 13.56 -9.85
N GLY A 201 13.44 14.10 -9.70
CA GLY A 201 14.62 13.65 -10.44
C GLY A 201 14.59 14.09 -11.92
N PRO A 202 15.38 13.46 -12.80
CA PRO A 202 15.44 13.84 -14.21
C PRO A 202 14.18 13.43 -14.99
N GLU A 203 13.80 14.20 -16.01
CA GLU A 203 12.65 13.87 -16.88
C GLU A 203 12.87 12.63 -17.75
N LYS A 204 14.14 12.30 -18.02
CA LYS A 204 14.57 11.17 -18.84
C LYS A 204 15.83 10.57 -18.23
N ASP A 205 16.07 9.30 -18.51
CA ASP A 205 17.33 8.66 -18.14
C ASP A 205 18.48 9.46 -18.74
N PHE A 206 19.46 9.78 -17.91
CA PHE A 206 20.67 10.46 -18.37
C PHE A 206 21.91 9.91 -17.69
N THR A 207 23.03 10.12 -18.36
CA THR A 207 24.34 9.81 -17.82
C THR A 207 25.34 10.88 -18.23
N ASP A 208 26.23 11.24 -17.32
CA ASP A 208 27.35 12.12 -17.60
C ASP A 208 28.59 11.76 -16.78
N LEU A 209 29.73 12.32 -17.16
CA LEU A 209 30.88 12.40 -16.25
C LEU A 209 30.56 13.41 -15.14
N HIS A 210 30.84 13.02 -13.91
CA HIS A 210 30.49 13.81 -12.74
C HIS A 210 31.62 13.84 -11.73
N ALA A 211 31.52 14.79 -10.79
CA ALA A 211 32.46 14.90 -9.68
C ALA A 211 31.73 15.22 -8.38
N TRP A 212 32.23 14.63 -7.28
CA TRP A 212 31.67 14.81 -5.94
C TRP A 212 32.78 14.71 -4.87
N CYS A 213 32.42 14.93 -3.61
CA CYS A 213 33.32 14.86 -2.46
C CYS A 213 33.10 13.55 -1.70
N GLU A 214 34.18 12.92 -1.22
CA GLU A 214 34.07 11.87 -0.22
C GLU A 214 34.76 12.27 1.08
N VAL A 215 34.11 12.01 2.22
CA VAL A 215 34.63 12.32 3.57
C VAL A 215 34.85 11.03 4.34
N TYR A 216 36.01 10.89 5.00
CA TYR A 216 36.32 9.73 5.82
C TYR A 216 35.82 9.92 7.26
N VAL A 217 34.91 9.06 7.70
CA VAL A 217 34.41 9.04 9.09
C VAL A 217 34.72 7.68 9.73
N PRO A 218 35.32 7.64 10.94
CA PRO A 218 35.60 6.37 11.63
C PRO A 218 34.34 5.51 11.81
N GLY A 219 34.46 4.22 11.51
CA GLY A 219 33.34 3.26 11.47
C GLY A 219 32.70 3.18 10.08
N ALA A 220 32.35 4.31 9.46
CA ALA A 220 31.68 4.36 8.16
C ALA A 220 32.62 4.24 6.95
N GLY A 221 33.88 4.68 7.09
CA GLY A 221 34.81 4.80 5.98
C GLY A 221 34.53 6.04 5.12
N TRP A 222 34.74 5.93 3.80
CA TRP A 222 34.52 7.03 2.85
C TRP A 222 33.04 7.17 2.50
N ILE A 223 32.45 8.31 2.83
CA ILE A 223 31.06 8.67 2.57
C ILE A 223 31.00 9.68 1.43
N GLY A 224 30.24 9.40 0.37
CA GLY A 224 30.11 10.31 -0.78
C GLY A 224 29.01 11.37 -0.60
N LEU A 225 29.32 12.62 -0.92
CA LEU A 225 28.45 13.78 -0.88
C LEU A 225 28.52 14.56 -2.20
N ASP A 226 27.36 14.80 -2.79
CA ASP A 226 27.23 15.51 -4.05
C ASP A 226 26.70 16.94 -3.82
N PRO A 227 27.57 17.97 -3.86
CA PRO A 227 27.16 19.36 -3.65
C PRO A 227 26.33 19.93 -4.79
N THR A 228 26.20 19.24 -5.93
CA THR A 228 25.35 19.70 -7.04
C THR A 228 23.89 19.30 -6.89
N SER A 229 23.61 18.26 -6.10
CA SER A 229 22.24 17.84 -5.74
C SER A 229 21.90 18.15 -4.28
N GLY A 230 22.91 18.38 -3.43
CA GLY A 230 22.75 18.51 -1.99
C GLY A 230 22.45 17.17 -1.29
N LEU A 231 22.64 16.05 -2.00
CA LEU A 231 22.35 14.70 -1.52
C LEU A 231 23.64 13.89 -1.31
N PHE A 232 23.51 12.76 -0.62
CA PHE A 232 24.59 11.77 -0.55
C PHE A 232 24.69 11.00 -1.87
N ALA A 233 25.88 10.47 -2.17
CA ALA A 233 26.11 9.65 -3.35
C ALA A 233 25.36 8.30 -3.24
N GLY A 234 24.55 7.99 -4.24
CA GLY A 234 23.74 6.77 -4.33
C GLY A 234 24.28 5.78 -5.36
N GLU A 235 23.44 4.84 -5.81
CA GLU A 235 23.80 3.80 -6.79
C GLU A 235 24.21 4.33 -8.16
N GLY A 236 23.71 5.51 -8.52
CA GLY A 236 24.05 6.21 -9.75
C GLY A 236 25.47 6.81 -9.77
N HIS A 237 26.10 6.97 -8.60
CA HIS A 237 27.44 7.55 -8.45
C HIS A 237 28.51 6.45 -8.53
N ILE A 238 29.04 6.22 -9.73
CA ILE A 238 30.02 5.16 -10.01
C ILE A 238 31.44 5.79 -9.99
N PRO A 239 32.23 5.64 -8.90
CA PRO A 239 33.55 6.25 -8.81
C PRO A 239 34.50 5.65 -9.85
N LEU A 240 35.32 6.49 -10.49
CA LEU A 240 36.38 6.07 -11.42
C LEU A 240 37.75 6.33 -10.82
N ALA A 241 37.97 7.55 -10.30
CA ALA A 241 39.19 7.95 -9.63
C ALA A 241 38.88 8.82 -8.41
N CYS A 242 39.37 8.39 -7.25
CA CYS A 242 39.26 9.13 -5.99
C CYS A 242 40.66 9.54 -5.55
N THR A 243 40.91 10.85 -5.44
CA THR A 243 42.25 11.39 -5.17
C THR A 243 42.19 12.58 -4.22
N PRO A 244 43.28 12.88 -3.47
CA PRO A 244 43.35 14.11 -2.68
C PRO A 244 43.25 15.37 -3.55
N GLU A 245 43.76 15.32 -4.79
CA GLU A 245 43.88 16.47 -5.68
C GLU A 245 43.07 16.27 -6.98
N PRO A 246 42.31 17.27 -7.48
CA PRO A 246 41.46 17.11 -8.66
C PRO A 246 42.22 16.79 -9.94
N LEU A 247 43.44 17.31 -10.10
CA LEU A 247 44.27 17.08 -11.29
C LEU A 247 44.61 15.59 -11.47
N SER A 248 44.75 14.86 -10.37
CA SER A 248 45.04 13.43 -10.37
C SER A 248 43.81 12.57 -10.69
N ALA A 249 42.60 13.12 -10.60
CA ALA A 249 41.34 12.47 -10.95
C ALA A 249 40.86 12.77 -12.38
N ALA A 250 41.59 13.57 -13.16
CA ALA A 250 41.19 13.93 -14.52
C ALA A 250 40.92 12.67 -15.38
N PRO A 251 39.71 12.56 -16.01
CA PRO A 251 39.31 11.35 -16.73
C PRO A 251 40.26 10.94 -17.86
N VAL A 252 40.79 11.94 -18.57
CA VAL A 252 41.81 11.77 -19.60
C VAL A 252 42.90 12.82 -19.41
N THR A 253 44.15 12.40 -19.31
CA THR A 253 45.31 13.31 -19.33
C THR A 253 46.27 12.93 -20.44
N GLY A 254 46.80 13.92 -21.14
CA GLY A 254 47.70 13.72 -22.26
C GLY A 254 48.01 15.05 -22.95
N ALA A 255 48.89 15.02 -23.93
CA ALA A 255 49.23 16.17 -24.75
C ALA A 255 49.19 15.81 -26.23
N ILE A 256 48.75 16.76 -27.04
CA ILE A 256 48.79 16.69 -28.49
C ILE A 256 49.71 17.78 -29.02
N ASP A 257 50.28 17.57 -30.21
CA ASP A 257 51.01 18.63 -30.90
C ASP A 257 50.04 19.75 -31.29
N GLN A 258 50.54 20.98 -31.47
CA GLN A 258 49.71 22.11 -31.87
C GLN A 258 48.94 21.78 -33.16
N CYS A 259 47.62 21.82 -33.09
CA CYS A 259 46.73 21.54 -34.22
C CYS A 259 45.38 22.26 -34.06
N GLU A 260 44.68 22.47 -35.17
CA GLU A 260 43.28 22.83 -35.17
C GLU A 260 42.44 21.55 -35.01
N SER A 261 41.61 21.49 -33.98
CA SER A 261 40.82 20.30 -33.65
C SER A 261 39.33 20.62 -33.60
N THR A 262 38.53 19.63 -33.99
CA THR A 262 37.09 19.59 -33.72
C THR A 262 36.87 18.56 -32.62
N PHE A 263 36.11 18.93 -31.59
CA PHE A 263 35.86 18.08 -30.43
C PHE A 263 34.36 17.80 -30.33
N SER A 264 34.02 16.53 -30.13
CA SER A 264 32.66 16.08 -29.90
C SER A 264 32.69 14.91 -28.93
N PHE A 265 31.75 14.90 -27.99
CA PHE A 265 31.48 13.77 -27.12
C PHE A 265 29.98 13.62 -26.95
N TYR A 266 29.52 12.42 -26.62
CA TYR A 266 28.15 12.16 -26.21
C TYR A 266 28.18 10.99 -25.23
N ASN A 267 27.24 10.99 -24.30
CA ASN A 267 26.99 9.88 -23.40
C ASN A 267 25.56 9.38 -23.65
N ASN A 268 25.35 8.08 -23.55
CA ASN A 268 24.04 7.46 -23.74
C ASN A 268 23.84 6.36 -22.70
N VAL A 269 22.64 6.29 -22.14
CA VAL A 269 22.22 5.24 -21.21
C VAL A 269 20.98 4.56 -21.76
N GLN A 270 20.92 3.25 -21.61
CA GLN A 270 19.77 2.44 -21.97
C GLN A 270 19.54 1.39 -20.89
N ARG A 271 18.29 1.23 -20.47
CA ARG A 271 17.88 0.13 -19.58
C ARG A 271 17.86 -1.17 -20.39
N LEU A 272 18.71 -2.15 -20.01
CA LEU A 272 18.84 -3.44 -20.70
C LEU A 272 17.84 -4.48 -20.19
N HIS A 273 17.65 -4.52 -18.88
CA HIS A 273 16.73 -5.43 -18.19
C HIS A 273 16.14 -4.68 -17.01
N GLU A 274 14.81 -4.68 -16.92
CA GLU A 274 14.08 -4.13 -15.79
C GLU A 274 13.18 -5.23 -15.22
N PRO A 275 13.32 -5.57 -13.92
CA PRO A 275 12.36 -6.45 -13.30
C PRO A 275 10.97 -5.78 -13.30
N PRO A 276 9.88 -6.58 -13.36
CA PRO A 276 8.53 -6.09 -13.09
C PRO A 276 8.51 -5.32 -11.77
N ARG A 277 7.80 -4.20 -11.71
CA ARG A 277 7.70 -3.38 -10.50
C ARG A 277 6.33 -2.74 -10.37
N VAL A 278 5.90 -2.53 -9.14
CA VAL A 278 4.53 -2.09 -8.82
C VAL A 278 4.24 -0.65 -9.23
N THR A 279 5.26 0.20 -9.26
CA THR A 279 5.19 1.61 -9.70
C THR A 279 4.98 1.77 -11.20
N LYS A 280 5.36 0.77 -11.99
CA LYS A 280 5.17 0.73 -13.45
C LYS A 280 4.91 -0.71 -13.91
N PRO A 281 3.72 -1.25 -13.62
CA PRO A 281 3.46 -2.70 -13.73
C PRO A 281 3.47 -3.21 -15.16
N TYR A 282 3.16 -2.36 -16.14
CA TYR A 282 3.03 -2.77 -17.54
C TYR A 282 3.73 -1.79 -18.47
N SER A 283 4.40 -2.33 -19.49
CA SER A 283 4.78 -1.56 -20.67
C SER A 283 3.55 -1.04 -21.41
N ASP A 284 3.73 0.00 -22.24
CA ASP A 284 2.64 0.58 -23.04
C ASP A 284 2.02 -0.46 -23.98
N ALA A 285 2.83 -1.37 -24.52
CA ALA A 285 2.38 -2.46 -25.38
C ALA A 285 1.53 -3.49 -24.62
N GLN A 286 1.95 -3.90 -23.41
CA GLN A 286 1.17 -4.80 -22.57
C GLN A 286 -0.16 -4.16 -22.17
N TRP A 287 -0.14 -2.90 -21.71
CA TRP A 287 -1.36 -2.20 -21.32
C TRP A 287 -2.34 -2.04 -22.48
N ALA A 288 -1.86 -1.68 -23.67
CA ALA A 288 -2.69 -1.58 -24.86
C ALA A 288 -3.32 -2.93 -25.29
N ALA A 289 -2.69 -4.06 -24.95
CA ALA A 289 -3.26 -5.39 -25.19
C ALA A 289 -4.35 -5.73 -24.16
N ILE A 290 -4.09 -5.44 -22.87
CA ILE A 290 -5.05 -5.59 -21.76
C ILE A 290 -6.32 -4.76 -22.03
N ASP A 291 -6.15 -3.48 -22.36
CA ASP A 291 -7.27 -2.56 -22.62
C ASP A 291 -8.11 -2.99 -23.83
N ARG A 292 -7.47 -3.46 -24.90
CA ARG A 292 -8.15 -4.02 -26.07
C ARG A 292 -8.95 -5.27 -25.74
N LEU A 293 -8.42 -6.15 -24.89
CA LEU A 293 -9.14 -7.34 -24.44
C LEU A 293 -10.37 -6.96 -23.62
N GLY A 294 -10.26 -5.98 -22.71
CA GLY A 294 -11.40 -5.46 -21.97
C GLY A 294 -12.54 -4.97 -22.88
N GLY A 295 -12.20 -4.16 -23.89
CA GLY A 295 -13.18 -3.72 -24.89
C GLY A 295 -13.73 -4.84 -25.78
N GLN A 296 -12.99 -5.93 -25.98
CA GLN A 296 -13.50 -7.12 -26.68
C GLN A 296 -14.48 -7.91 -25.81
N ILE A 297 -14.18 -8.09 -24.52
CA ILE A 297 -15.06 -8.80 -23.58
C ILE A 297 -16.39 -8.07 -23.44
N ASP A 298 -16.42 -6.74 -23.42
CA ASP A 298 -17.68 -5.99 -23.42
C ASP A 298 -18.56 -6.32 -24.63
N LYS A 299 -17.96 -6.43 -25.83
CA LYS A 299 -18.70 -6.85 -27.03
C LYS A 299 -19.24 -8.27 -26.87
N ASP A 300 -18.45 -9.17 -26.31
CA ASP A 300 -18.85 -10.55 -26.05
C ASP A 300 -20.00 -10.63 -25.03
N LEU A 301 -19.97 -9.84 -23.96
CA LEU A 301 -21.04 -9.75 -22.96
C LEU A 301 -22.33 -9.22 -23.59
N VAL A 302 -22.25 -8.14 -24.37
CA VAL A 302 -23.40 -7.57 -25.09
C VAL A 302 -23.99 -8.58 -26.09
N ASN A 303 -23.15 -9.26 -26.87
CA ASN A 303 -23.60 -10.28 -27.83
C ASN A 303 -24.26 -11.48 -27.14
N ALA A 304 -23.86 -11.80 -25.91
CA ALA A 304 -24.44 -12.87 -25.10
C ALA A 304 -25.69 -12.43 -24.31
N GLY A 305 -26.13 -11.17 -24.45
CA GLY A 305 -27.28 -10.63 -23.72
C GLY A 305 -27.03 -10.40 -22.23
N ILE A 306 -25.77 -10.28 -21.81
CA ILE A 306 -25.37 -10.11 -20.42
C ILE A 306 -25.26 -8.61 -20.10
N THR A 307 -26.05 -8.16 -19.14
CA THR A 307 -25.96 -6.82 -18.55
C THR A 307 -25.14 -6.91 -17.26
N LEU A 308 -23.85 -6.57 -17.34
CA LEU A 308 -22.94 -6.62 -16.20
C LEU A 308 -22.67 -5.21 -15.66
N THR A 309 -22.80 -5.06 -14.35
CA THR A 309 -22.26 -3.92 -13.61
C THR A 309 -21.11 -4.39 -12.73
N MET A 310 -20.06 -3.58 -12.61
CA MET A 310 -18.89 -3.89 -11.79
C MET A 310 -18.47 -2.67 -10.99
N GLY A 311 -18.39 -2.82 -9.67
CA GLY A 311 -17.91 -1.80 -8.74
C GLY A 311 -16.74 -2.31 -7.91
N GLY A 312 -16.40 -1.55 -6.87
CA GLY A 312 -15.38 -1.98 -5.93
C GLY A 312 -15.40 -1.19 -4.62
N GLU A 313 -14.73 -1.75 -3.62
CA GLU A 313 -14.51 -1.17 -2.31
C GLU A 313 -13.00 -0.97 -2.05
N PRO A 314 -12.28 -0.16 -2.87
CA PRO A 314 -10.86 0.11 -2.65
C PRO A 314 -10.63 0.84 -1.33
N THR A 315 -9.49 0.54 -0.72
CA THR A 315 -9.08 1.12 0.57
C THR A 315 -7.82 1.97 0.43
N PHE A 316 -7.72 3.00 1.26
CA PHE A 316 -6.63 3.99 1.22
C PHE A 316 -6.13 4.30 2.63
N ILE A 317 -4.84 4.66 2.73
CA ILE A 317 -4.18 5.10 3.97
C ILE A 317 -3.44 6.41 3.74
N SER A 318 -3.07 7.12 4.81
CA SER A 318 -2.20 8.30 4.69
C SER A 318 -0.81 7.91 4.18
N ILE A 319 -0.23 8.73 3.30
CA ILE A 319 1.17 8.61 2.89
C ILE A 319 2.13 9.25 3.90
N ASP A 320 1.63 10.15 4.74
CA ASP A 320 2.42 10.95 5.69
C ASP A 320 2.55 10.29 7.05
N ASP A 321 1.51 9.58 7.47
CA ASP A 321 1.40 8.94 8.76
C ASP A 321 0.90 7.51 8.56
N MET A 322 1.83 6.55 8.62
CA MET A 322 1.52 5.13 8.54
C MET A 322 1.54 4.44 9.91
N GLU A 323 1.83 5.16 10.99
CA GLU A 323 2.15 4.57 12.30
C GLU A 323 1.06 4.80 13.34
N SER A 324 0.30 5.90 13.24
CA SER A 324 -0.73 6.19 14.24
C SER A 324 -1.84 5.14 14.28
N GLU A 325 -2.55 5.10 15.40
CA GLU A 325 -3.64 4.14 15.62
C GLU A 325 -4.74 4.29 14.57
N GLN A 326 -5.05 5.50 14.08
CA GLN A 326 -6.06 5.72 13.03
C GLN A 326 -5.72 4.97 11.72
N TRP A 327 -4.45 4.67 11.43
CA TRP A 327 -4.03 3.96 10.21
C TRP A 327 -3.62 2.50 10.45
N ASN A 328 -3.70 2.03 11.70
CA ASN A 328 -3.34 0.64 12.05
C ASN A 328 -4.47 -0.14 12.73
N THR A 329 -5.24 0.47 13.62
CA THR A 329 -6.22 -0.23 14.48
C THR A 329 -7.54 0.51 14.65
N ALA A 330 -7.51 1.83 14.84
CA ALA A 330 -8.71 2.63 15.08
C ALA A 330 -9.50 2.86 13.78
N ALA A 331 -10.82 2.78 13.90
CA ALA A 331 -11.73 3.09 12.79
C ALA A 331 -11.76 4.59 12.50
N ASP A 332 -11.76 5.44 13.52
CA ASP A 332 -11.91 6.90 13.38
C ASP A 332 -10.64 7.67 13.79
N GLY A 333 -10.53 8.91 13.31
CA GLY A 333 -9.38 9.78 13.59
C GLY A 333 -9.59 11.19 13.03
N LYS A 334 -9.02 12.20 13.70
CA LYS A 334 -9.19 13.61 13.31
C LYS A 334 -8.66 13.88 11.91
N GLU A 335 -7.44 13.44 11.64
CA GLU A 335 -6.80 13.62 10.33
C GLU A 335 -7.43 12.70 9.27
N LYS A 336 -7.75 11.45 9.64
CA LYS A 336 -8.50 10.54 8.77
C LYS A 336 -9.77 11.19 8.22
N ARG A 337 -10.56 11.88 9.07
CA ARG A 337 -11.78 12.60 8.63
C ARG A 337 -11.48 13.73 7.65
N VAL A 338 -10.39 14.47 7.84
CA VAL A 338 -9.97 15.55 6.93
C VAL A 338 -9.60 14.99 5.56
N LEU A 339 -8.72 13.98 5.52
CA LEU A 339 -8.28 13.36 4.26
C LEU A 339 -9.45 12.67 3.53
N ALA A 340 -10.32 11.97 4.27
CA ALA A 340 -11.52 11.35 3.73
C ALA A 340 -12.49 12.38 3.13
N HIS A 341 -12.68 13.52 3.80
CA HIS A 341 -13.55 14.59 3.30
C HIS A 341 -12.95 15.27 2.06
N MET A 342 -11.63 15.50 2.03
CA MET A 342 -10.94 16.02 0.84
C MET A 342 -11.10 15.09 -0.37
N LEU A 343 -10.91 13.79 -0.17
CA LEU A 343 -11.13 12.79 -1.22
C LEU A 343 -12.59 12.78 -1.67
N PHE A 344 -13.53 12.77 -0.72
CA PHE A 344 -14.97 12.83 -0.99
C PHE A 344 -15.33 14.04 -1.85
N MET A 345 -14.83 15.24 -1.53
CA MET A 345 -15.11 16.45 -2.31
C MET A 345 -14.54 16.39 -3.73
N LYS A 346 -13.31 15.90 -3.92
CA LYS A 346 -12.76 15.68 -5.27
C LYS A 346 -13.58 14.66 -6.07
N MET A 347 -14.05 13.59 -5.41
CA MET A 347 -14.92 12.60 -6.04
C MET A 347 -16.26 13.21 -6.45
N VAL A 348 -16.84 14.09 -5.64
CA VAL A 348 -18.07 14.84 -6.00
C VAL A 348 -17.80 15.64 -7.29
N GLU A 349 -16.73 16.42 -7.34
CA GLU A 349 -16.37 17.22 -8.52
C GLU A 349 -16.11 16.39 -9.79
N SER A 350 -15.54 15.19 -9.64
CA SER A 350 -15.11 14.33 -10.75
C SER A 350 -16.22 13.42 -11.28
N PHE A 351 -17.04 12.85 -10.38
CA PHE A 351 -17.98 11.79 -10.70
C PHE A 351 -19.44 12.22 -10.74
N SER A 352 -19.84 13.28 -10.02
CA SER A 352 -21.24 13.70 -9.99
C SER A 352 -21.44 15.08 -10.63
N ASN A 353 -22.42 15.14 -11.53
CA ASN A 353 -22.95 16.41 -12.04
C ASN A 353 -24.30 16.64 -11.37
N SER A 354 -24.40 17.67 -10.52
CA SER A 354 -25.65 18.06 -9.85
C SER A 354 -26.25 17.00 -8.89
N GLY A 355 -25.39 16.20 -8.26
CA GLY A 355 -25.75 15.34 -7.14
C GLY A 355 -25.88 16.10 -5.82
N PHE A 356 -26.38 15.46 -4.76
CA PHE A 356 -26.36 16.04 -3.42
C PHE A 356 -25.42 15.28 -2.49
N ARG A 357 -24.95 15.97 -1.45
CA ARG A 357 -24.02 15.43 -0.44
C ARG A 357 -24.80 15.05 0.81
N HIS A 358 -24.50 13.89 1.39
CA HIS A 358 -25.11 13.38 2.61
C HIS A 358 -24.03 12.96 3.62
N TYR A 359 -24.16 13.42 4.85
CA TYR A 359 -23.26 13.13 5.97
C TYR A 359 -24.00 12.28 7.00
N GLY A 360 -23.82 10.96 6.93
CA GLY A 360 -24.60 10.01 7.73
C GLY A 360 -23.79 9.21 8.73
N GLN A 361 -24.48 8.33 9.44
CA GLN A 361 -23.89 7.23 10.19
C GLN A 361 -23.72 6.01 9.26
N GLY A 362 -22.56 5.36 9.35
CA GLY A 362 -22.24 4.08 8.72
C GLY A 362 -22.55 2.91 9.65
N LYS A 363 -21.83 1.81 9.48
CA LYS A 363 -21.98 0.60 10.30
C LYS A 363 -21.62 0.87 11.77
N TRP A 364 -22.33 0.20 12.68
CA TRP A 364 -22.03 0.19 14.11
C TRP A 364 -21.63 -1.21 14.54
N TYR A 365 -20.42 -1.37 15.06
CA TYR A 365 -19.91 -2.67 15.49
C TYR A 365 -20.00 -2.83 17.02
N PRO A 366 -20.28 -4.05 17.52
CA PRO A 366 -20.28 -4.32 18.96
C PRO A 366 -18.95 -3.89 19.61
N GLY A 367 -19.04 -3.13 20.70
CA GLY A 367 -17.87 -2.61 21.43
C GLY A 367 -17.45 -1.18 21.04
N GLU A 368 -17.94 -0.64 19.91
CA GLU A 368 -17.71 0.76 19.56
C GLU A 368 -18.73 1.68 20.26
N PRO A 369 -18.31 2.83 20.83
CA PRO A 369 -19.20 3.71 21.59
C PRO A 369 -20.21 4.46 20.71
N LEU A 370 -19.86 4.69 19.44
CA LEU A 370 -20.68 5.41 18.47
C LEU A 370 -20.63 4.68 17.12
N PRO A 371 -21.68 4.80 16.30
CA PRO A 371 -21.63 4.37 14.90
C PRO A 371 -20.58 5.17 14.13
N ARG A 372 -19.97 4.51 13.13
CA ARG A 372 -18.99 5.14 12.24
C ARG A 372 -19.62 6.25 11.39
N TRP A 373 -18.83 7.14 10.82
CA TRP A 373 -19.33 8.17 9.89
C TRP A 373 -19.41 7.65 8.45
N GLN A 374 -20.19 8.31 7.59
CA GLN A 374 -20.27 8.02 6.15
C GLN A 374 -20.49 9.31 5.36
N TYR A 375 -19.66 9.54 4.35
CA TYR A 375 -19.85 10.62 3.37
C TYR A 375 -20.33 10.03 2.06
N ALA A 376 -21.54 10.37 1.63
CA ALA A 376 -22.13 9.82 0.43
C ALA A 376 -22.59 10.91 -0.53
N CYS A 377 -22.47 10.64 -1.83
CA CYS A 377 -23.02 11.49 -2.88
C CYS A 377 -23.97 10.67 -3.74
N TYR A 378 -25.11 11.27 -4.09
CA TYR A 378 -26.16 10.64 -4.88
C TYR A 378 -26.50 11.51 -6.10
N TRP A 379 -26.65 10.91 -7.27
CA TRP A 379 -27.04 11.60 -8.51
C TRP A 379 -27.90 10.68 -9.41
N ARG A 380 -28.69 11.28 -10.30
CA ARG A 380 -29.54 10.51 -11.22
C ARG A 380 -28.74 9.98 -12.40
N LYS A 381 -29.02 8.74 -12.82
CA LYS A 381 -28.42 8.12 -14.02
C LYS A 381 -28.77 8.85 -15.31
N ASP A 382 -29.94 9.48 -15.35
CA ASP A 382 -30.40 10.25 -16.52
C ASP A 382 -29.79 11.65 -16.65
N GLY A 383 -28.91 12.05 -15.72
CA GLY A 383 -28.23 13.34 -15.73
C GLY A 383 -29.10 14.52 -15.31
N THR A 384 -30.36 14.30 -14.92
CA THR A 384 -31.20 15.37 -14.37
C THR A 384 -30.68 15.77 -12.98
N PRO A 385 -30.54 17.07 -12.68
CA PRO A 385 -30.18 17.54 -11.35
C PRO A 385 -31.12 17.01 -10.26
N ILE A 386 -30.56 16.49 -9.17
CA ILE A 386 -31.31 16.31 -7.91
C ILE A 386 -31.22 17.59 -7.08
N TRP A 387 -30.07 18.27 -7.17
CA TRP A 387 -29.79 19.52 -6.48
C TRP A 387 -29.15 20.50 -7.47
N HIS A 388 -29.81 21.65 -7.68
CA HIS A 388 -29.49 22.62 -8.71
C HIS A 388 -28.35 23.56 -8.31
N ASN A 389 -28.35 24.07 -7.07
CA ASN A 389 -27.40 25.07 -6.59
C ASN A 389 -26.45 24.47 -5.54
N GLN A 390 -25.30 23.96 -6.00
CA GLN A 390 -24.30 23.29 -5.16
C GLN A 390 -23.73 24.17 -4.03
N ALA A 391 -23.78 25.50 -4.16
CA ALA A 391 -23.35 26.44 -3.12
C ALA A 391 -24.26 26.41 -1.88
N LEU A 392 -25.49 25.90 -2.00
CA LEU A 392 -26.43 25.71 -0.89
C LEU A 392 -26.19 24.41 -0.11
N LEU A 393 -25.29 23.55 -0.56
CA LEU A 393 -24.80 22.45 0.26
C LEU A 393 -23.60 22.97 1.04
N ALA A 394 -23.66 22.96 2.37
CA ALA A 394 -22.57 23.46 3.19
C ALA A 394 -21.36 22.53 3.13
N ASP A 395 -20.16 23.11 3.10
CA ASP A 395 -18.91 22.39 3.35
C ASP A 395 -18.77 22.13 4.86
N ASN A 396 -18.65 20.86 5.25
CA ASN A 396 -18.52 20.46 6.65
C ASN A 396 -17.25 20.99 7.32
N ASN A 397 -16.20 21.35 6.56
CA ASN A 397 -14.96 21.90 7.09
C ASN A 397 -14.90 23.43 7.08
N ALA A 398 -15.86 24.12 6.47
CA ALA A 398 -15.93 25.58 6.46
C ALA A 398 -16.62 26.13 7.72
N THR A 399 -16.35 27.39 8.05
CA THR A 399 -16.94 28.09 9.20
C THR A 399 -18.19 28.85 8.79
N TYR A 400 -19.27 28.67 9.56
CA TYR A 400 -20.53 29.39 9.41
C TYR A 400 -20.96 29.92 10.79
N SER A 401 -21.94 30.83 10.83
CA SER A 401 -22.42 31.46 12.06
C SER A 401 -23.93 31.62 12.07
N PHE A 402 -24.66 30.59 11.63
CA PHE A 402 -26.12 30.58 11.70
C PHE A 402 -26.59 30.46 13.16
N SER A 403 -27.77 30.99 13.42
CA SER A 403 -28.40 31.07 14.74
C SER A 403 -29.65 30.19 14.82
N GLN A 404 -30.08 29.89 16.05
CA GLN A 404 -31.31 29.12 16.28
C GLN A 404 -32.56 29.82 15.70
N ASN A 405 -32.57 31.16 15.63
CA ASN A 405 -33.68 31.92 15.02
C ASN A 405 -33.77 31.66 13.50
N GLU A 406 -32.63 31.53 12.82
CA GLU A 406 -32.59 31.19 11.40
C GLU A 406 -33.06 29.76 11.17
N ALA A 407 -32.66 28.81 12.02
CA ALA A 407 -33.18 27.44 11.97
C ALA A 407 -34.69 27.36 12.21
N GLN A 408 -35.24 28.15 13.14
CA GLN A 408 -36.68 28.25 13.37
C GLN A 408 -37.41 28.79 12.14
N THR A 409 -36.88 29.86 11.56
CA THR A 409 -37.43 30.49 10.36
C THR A 409 -37.41 29.50 9.19
N PHE A 410 -36.31 28.77 9.01
CA PHE A 410 -36.18 27.73 8.01
C PHE A 410 -37.22 26.62 8.22
N ALA A 411 -37.35 26.09 9.43
CA ALA A 411 -38.31 25.04 9.77
C ALA A 411 -39.76 25.46 9.48
N THR A 412 -40.11 26.69 9.83
CA THR A 412 -41.46 27.24 9.67
C THR A 412 -41.80 27.45 8.18
N GLN A 413 -40.86 27.99 7.41
CA GLN A 413 -41.04 28.15 5.96
C GLN A 413 -41.03 26.81 5.22
N LEU A 414 -40.23 25.83 5.67
CA LEU A 414 -40.23 24.48 5.12
C LEU A 414 -41.56 23.77 5.38
N ALA A 415 -42.10 23.83 6.61
CA ALA A 415 -43.44 23.29 6.92
C ALA A 415 -44.51 23.90 6.01
N THR A 416 -44.46 25.22 5.80
CA THR A 416 -45.39 25.94 4.91
C THR A 416 -45.22 25.51 3.45
N ALA A 417 -43.99 25.32 2.98
CA ALA A 417 -43.70 24.85 1.61
C ALA A 417 -44.19 23.42 1.36
N LEU A 418 -44.18 22.56 2.38
CA LEU A 418 -44.76 21.21 2.33
C LEU A 418 -46.30 21.22 2.43
N GLY A 419 -46.92 22.40 2.55
CA GLY A 419 -48.37 22.57 2.66
C GLY A 419 -48.93 22.41 4.07
N LEU A 420 -48.06 22.31 5.08
CA LEU A 420 -48.41 22.07 6.49
C LEU A 420 -48.60 23.39 7.26
N SER A 421 -49.27 23.31 8.42
CA SER A 421 -49.42 24.44 9.35
C SER A 421 -48.15 24.65 10.16
N GLU A 422 -47.78 25.90 10.43
CA GLU A 422 -46.64 26.24 11.31
C GLU A 422 -46.76 25.61 12.71
N LYS A 423 -47.99 25.31 13.16
CA LYS A 423 -48.26 24.67 14.46
C LYS A 423 -47.70 23.26 14.61
N VAL A 424 -47.23 22.64 13.52
CA VAL A 424 -46.62 21.30 13.57
C VAL A 424 -45.14 21.35 13.92
N VAL A 425 -44.50 22.52 13.86
CA VAL A 425 -43.09 22.67 14.25
C VAL A 425 -42.97 22.55 15.76
N VAL A 426 -42.19 21.57 16.22
CA VAL A 426 -41.97 21.28 17.63
C VAL A 426 -40.55 21.73 18.01
N THR A 427 -40.44 22.53 19.07
CA THR A 427 -39.14 22.93 19.62
C THR A 427 -38.59 21.85 20.55
N ALA A 428 -37.33 21.48 20.35
CA ALA A 428 -36.62 20.50 21.17
C ALA A 428 -35.66 21.16 22.17
N TYR A 429 -35.58 20.61 23.37
CA TYR A 429 -34.73 21.10 24.46
C TYR A 429 -33.90 19.95 25.06
N GLU A 430 -32.76 20.27 25.67
CA GLU A 430 -32.05 19.31 26.51
C GLU A 430 -32.84 19.01 27.79
N ASP A 431 -32.74 17.77 28.31
CA ASP A 431 -33.41 17.39 29.55
C ASP A 431 -32.60 17.82 30.78
N VAL A 432 -32.88 19.02 31.29
CA VAL A 432 -32.24 19.60 32.48
C VAL A 432 -32.32 18.68 33.69
N LEU A 433 -33.44 17.99 33.90
CA LEU A 433 -33.64 17.14 35.07
C LEU A 433 -32.76 15.90 35.01
N TYR A 434 -32.57 15.33 33.82
CA TYR A 434 -31.68 14.20 33.62
C TYR A 434 -30.22 14.57 33.96
N HIS A 435 -29.78 15.73 33.49
CA HIS A 435 -28.42 16.19 33.72
C HIS A 435 -28.15 16.56 35.19
N LEU A 436 -29.09 17.23 35.86
CA LEU A 436 -28.99 17.50 37.30
C LEU A 436 -29.01 16.21 38.14
N TRP A 437 -29.78 15.21 37.74
CA TRP A 437 -29.77 13.89 38.37
C TRP A 437 -28.43 13.18 38.16
N GLN A 438 -27.84 13.23 36.97
CA GLN A 438 -26.49 12.70 36.72
C GLN A 438 -25.43 13.39 37.58
N GLU A 439 -25.44 14.72 37.63
CA GLU A 439 -24.51 15.50 38.45
C GLU A 439 -24.63 15.14 39.94
N GLY A 440 -25.85 14.98 40.46
CA GLY A 440 -26.10 14.58 41.85
C GLY A 440 -25.68 13.14 42.19
N ASN A 441 -25.44 12.30 41.19
CA ASN A 441 -24.94 10.93 41.38
C ASN A 441 -23.42 10.81 41.22
N LEU A 442 -22.70 11.92 40.98
CA LEU A 442 -21.24 11.90 40.90
C LEU A 442 -20.62 11.69 42.31
N PRO A 443 -19.53 10.91 42.43
CA PRO A 443 -18.81 10.76 43.70
C PRO A 443 -18.25 12.10 44.21
N GLN A 444 -18.16 12.28 45.53
CA GLN A 444 -17.59 13.50 46.14
C GLN A 444 -16.10 13.72 45.83
N ASP A 445 -15.34 12.65 45.58
CA ASP A 445 -13.92 12.70 45.19
C ASP A 445 -13.65 11.71 44.05
N PRO A 446 -13.87 12.11 42.78
CA PRO A 446 -13.49 11.28 41.65
C PRO A 446 -11.98 11.41 41.39
N SER A 447 -11.23 10.30 41.48
CA SER A 447 -9.88 10.23 40.90
C SER A 447 -9.97 10.51 39.39
N PRO A 448 -9.14 11.41 38.79
CA PRO A 448 -9.20 11.73 37.35
C PRO A 448 -9.17 10.52 36.42
N ASP A 449 -8.58 9.41 36.87
CA ASP A 449 -8.35 8.19 36.09
C ASP A 449 -9.43 7.11 36.33
N ALA A 450 -10.51 7.41 37.04
CA ALA A 450 -11.56 6.42 37.30
C ALA A 450 -12.30 6.02 36.01
N PRO A 451 -12.52 4.73 35.72
CA PRO A 451 -13.21 4.27 34.51
C PRO A 451 -14.61 4.87 34.32
N GLU A 452 -15.29 5.16 35.42
CA GLU A 452 -16.61 5.81 35.46
C GLU A 452 -16.57 7.25 34.93
N LEU A 453 -15.40 7.92 35.00
CA LEU A 453 -15.12 9.21 34.37
C LEU A 453 -14.57 9.08 32.95
N LEU A 454 -14.14 7.91 32.47
CA LEU A 454 -13.76 7.76 31.06
C LEU A 454 -14.99 7.73 30.13
N HIS A 455 -16.19 7.54 30.69
CA HIS A 455 -17.45 7.93 30.05
C HIS A 455 -17.68 9.46 30.01
N ALA A 456 -16.72 10.29 30.47
CA ALA A 456 -16.80 11.75 30.47
C ALA A 456 -16.56 12.44 29.12
N MET A 457 -17.04 11.84 28.02
CA MET A 457 -17.67 12.69 26.99
C MET A 457 -18.81 13.50 27.61
N THR A 458 -19.49 12.91 28.62
CA THR A 458 -20.52 13.61 29.39
C THR A 458 -20.01 14.86 30.08
N ARG A 459 -18.84 14.93 30.74
CA ARG A 459 -18.45 16.17 31.46
C ARG A 459 -18.09 17.33 30.54
N LYS A 460 -17.29 17.09 29.49
CA LYS A 460 -16.89 18.16 28.54
C LYS A 460 -18.08 18.59 27.66
N GLY A 461 -18.90 17.64 27.20
CA GLY A 461 -20.15 17.91 26.48
C GLY A 461 -21.22 18.58 27.37
N PHE A 462 -21.32 18.17 28.63
CA PHE A 462 -22.21 18.78 29.63
C PHE A 462 -21.81 20.21 29.98
N LEU A 463 -20.52 20.49 30.18
CA LEU A 463 -20.02 21.86 30.41
C LEU A 463 -20.30 22.75 29.20
N ALA A 464 -20.06 22.26 27.98
CA ALA A 464 -20.40 23.00 26.76
C ALA A 464 -21.91 23.25 26.63
N LYS A 465 -22.76 22.28 27.00
CA LYS A 465 -24.23 22.41 27.00
C LYS A 465 -24.75 23.36 28.10
N LEU A 466 -24.11 23.38 29.27
CA LEU A 466 -24.40 24.34 30.34
C LEU A 466 -24.01 25.77 29.95
N GLU A 467 -22.86 25.96 29.33
CA GLU A 467 -22.40 27.26 28.80
C GLU A 467 -23.36 27.82 27.73
N GLN A 468 -24.02 26.94 26.96
CA GLN A 468 -25.01 27.32 25.96
C GLN A 468 -26.38 27.70 26.54
N GLY A 469 -26.67 27.47 27.82
CA GLY A 469 -27.96 27.72 28.46
C GLY A 469 -28.99 26.60 28.19
N LEU A 470 -29.46 25.97 29.26
CA LEU A 470 -30.34 24.79 29.20
C LEU A 470 -31.82 25.10 28.86
N ASP A 471 -32.18 26.38 28.86
CA ASP A 471 -33.48 26.92 28.45
C ASP A 471 -33.53 27.27 26.95
N ASN A 472 -32.38 27.21 26.27
CA ASN A 472 -32.31 27.49 24.84
C ASN A 472 -32.76 26.28 24.00
N PRO A 473 -33.49 26.52 22.89
CA PRO A 473 -33.78 25.49 21.91
C PRO A 473 -32.51 24.84 21.36
N VAL A 474 -32.49 23.51 21.34
CA VAL A 474 -31.45 22.73 20.64
C VAL A 474 -31.71 22.76 19.13
N GLY A 475 -32.98 22.64 18.75
CA GLY A 475 -33.41 22.68 17.36
C GLY A 475 -34.91 22.48 17.19
N PHE A 476 -35.33 22.27 15.95
CA PHE A 476 -36.73 22.27 15.53
C PHE A 476 -37.07 20.97 14.81
N ILE A 477 -38.27 20.45 15.04
CA ILE A 477 -38.72 19.16 14.54
C ILE A 477 -40.01 19.36 13.76
N ILE A 478 -40.11 18.72 12.60
CA ILE A 478 -41.33 18.62 11.81
C ILE A 478 -41.70 17.14 11.77
N PRO A 479 -42.73 16.69 12.53
CA PRO A 479 -43.27 15.34 12.41
C PRO A 479 -43.75 15.13 10.98
N LEU A 480 -43.13 14.22 10.23
CA LEU A 480 -43.31 14.16 8.78
C LEU A 480 -43.27 12.71 8.30
N ALA A 481 -44.34 12.32 7.61
CA ALA A 481 -44.45 11.09 6.85
C ALA A 481 -45.07 11.40 5.49
N TYR A 482 -44.84 10.51 4.52
CA TYR A 482 -45.50 10.60 3.22
C TYR A 482 -46.66 9.60 3.19
N ASP A 483 -47.89 10.09 2.97
CA ASP A 483 -49.05 9.23 2.76
C ASP A 483 -49.15 8.89 1.27
N THR A 484 -48.84 7.63 0.93
CA THR A 484 -48.89 7.12 -0.44
C THR A 484 -50.31 6.95 -0.98
N VAL A 485 -51.33 6.93 -0.12
CA VAL A 485 -52.73 6.83 -0.53
C VAL A 485 -53.29 8.20 -0.87
N PHE A 486 -52.97 9.20 -0.05
CA PHE A 486 -53.34 10.60 -0.31
C PHE A 486 -52.41 11.29 -1.32
N ASP A 487 -51.23 10.72 -1.57
CA ASP A 487 -50.17 11.27 -2.44
C ASP A 487 -49.73 12.66 -1.97
N GLY A 488 -49.43 12.77 -0.66
CA GLY A 488 -49.00 14.03 -0.04
C GLY A 488 -48.38 13.89 1.35
N TRP A 489 -47.77 14.98 1.82
CA TRP A 489 -47.13 15.03 3.14
C TRP A 489 -48.17 15.03 4.28
N GLN A 490 -47.96 14.15 5.26
CA GLN A 490 -48.77 14.05 6.47
C GLN A 490 -47.91 14.45 7.68
N SER A 491 -48.48 15.28 8.55
CA SER A 491 -47.87 15.72 9.80
C SER A 491 -48.84 15.54 10.96
N SER A 492 -48.36 15.67 12.19
CA SER A 492 -49.20 15.72 13.40
C SER A 492 -48.68 16.75 14.39
N VAL A 493 -49.54 17.23 15.29
CA VAL A 493 -49.10 18.06 16.42
C VAL A 493 -48.70 17.12 17.57
N TRP A 494 -47.42 17.12 17.94
CA TRP A 494 -46.96 16.34 19.09
C TRP A 494 -47.34 17.02 20.40
N SER A 495 -47.84 16.22 21.34
CA SER A 495 -48.13 16.66 22.70
C SER A 495 -47.44 15.74 23.70
N PHE A 496 -46.56 16.30 24.53
CA PHE A 496 -45.82 15.56 25.55
C PHE A 496 -46.43 15.79 26.93
N LYS A 497 -46.37 14.78 27.81
CA LYS A 497 -46.85 14.90 29.21
C LYS A 497 -46.12 16.00 29.99
N ARG A 498 -44.85 16.26 29.67
CA ARG A 498 -44.02 17.31 30.26
C ARG A 498 -44.13 18.67 29.55
N GLY A 499 -45.08 18.82 28.62
CA GLY A 499 -45.32 20.05 27.85
C GLY A 499 -44.35 20.28 26.69
N HIS A 500 -43.06 19.96 26.84
CA HIS A 500 -42.02 20.16 25.82
C HIS A 500 -41.41 18.84 25.31
N CYS A 501 -40.78 18.89 24.14
CA CYS A 501 -39.97 17.80 23.61
C CYS A 501 -38.58 17.85 24.24
N PHE A 502 -38.33 16.99 25.23
CA PHE A 502 -37.02 16.83 25.86
C PHE A 502 -36.26 15.70 25.16
N LEU A 503 -35.08 16.00 24.64
CA LEU A 503 -34.26 15.03 23.92
C LEU A 503 -33.72 13.93 24.84
N LEU A 504 -33.53 12.75 24.25
CA LEU A 504 -32.78 11.69 24.89
C LEU A 504 -31.32 12.15 25.10
N PRO A 505 -30.69 11.77 26.22
CA PRO A 505 -29.32 12.16 26.52
C PRO A 505 -28.31 11.63 25.48
N GLY A 506 -27.30 12.43 25.16
CA GLY A 506 -26.20 12.04 24.27
C GLY A 506 -25.71 13.19 23.39
N ASP A 507 -24.69 12.91 22.58
CA ASP A 507 -24.05 13.89 21.68
C ASP A 507 -24.32 13.60 20.20
N SER A 508 -25.24 12.66 19.90
CA SER A 508 -25.70 12.39 18.54
C SER A 508 -26.58 13.54 18.01
N PRO A 509 -26.68 13.70 16.68
CA PRO A 509 -27.62 14.62 16.04
C PRO A 509 -29.04 14.53 16.62
N LEU A 510 -29.73 15.67 16.68
CA LEU A 510 -31.07 15.81 17.27
C LEU A 510 -32.04 14.69 16.85
N GLY A 511 -32.05 14.32 15.57
CA GLY A 511 -32.96 13.28 15.04
C GLY A 511 -32.78 11.88 15.63
N TYR A 512 -31.58 11.53 16.11
CA TYR A 512 -31.33 10.26 16.82
C TYR A 512 -31.73 10.30 18.29
N ARG A 513 -32.03 11.49 18.84
CA ARG A 513 -32.32 11.71 20.26
C ARG A 513 -33.80 11.99 20.52
N LEU A 514 -34.69 11.67 19.58
CA LEU A 514 -36.12 11.94 19.73
C LEU A 514 -36.80 10.97 20.71
N PRO A 515 -37.59 11.44 21.69
CA PRO A 515 -38.29 10.59 22.67
C PRO A 515 -39.58 9.96 22.10
N LEU A 516 -39.51 9.31 20.94
CA LEU A 516 -40.68 8.84 20.17
C LEU A 516 -41.56 7.86 20.94
N SER A 517 -40.97 7.05 21.84
CA SER A 517 -41.70 6.12 22.71
C SER A 517 -42.71 6.81 23.65
N SER A 518 -42.53 8.10 23.93
CA SER A 518 -43.46 8.89 24.74
C SER A 518 -44.73 9.28 23.97
N LEU A 519 -44.73 9.15 22.64
CA LEU A 519 -45.82 9.54 21.75
C LEU A 519 -46.61 8.34 21.23
N GLY A 520 -46.00 7.15 21.17
CA GLY A 520 -46.68 5.91 20.74
C GLY A 520 -45.72 4.87 20.18
N SER A 521 -46.26 3.89 19.46
CA SER A 521 -45.49 2.92 18.68
C SER A 521 -45.45 3.36 17.22
N PRO A 522 -44.26 3.44 16.58
CA PRO A 522 -44.16 3.87 15.19
C PRO A 522 -44.83 2.87 14.25
N ASP A 523 -45.46 3.39 13.20
CA ASP A 523 -45.94 2.57 12.11
C ASP A 523 -44.75 1.94 11.38
N THR A 524 -44.91 0.69 10.94
CA THR A 524 -43.87 0.00 10.15
C THR A 524 -43.85 0.58 8.75
N LEU A 525 -42.73 1.18 8.37
CA LEU A 525 -42.54 1.70 7.02
C LEU A 525 -42.29 0.53 6.06
N ALA A 526 -43.21 0.29 5.13
CA ALA A 526 -43.02 -0.74 4.11
C ALA A 526 -41.89 -0.33 3.15
N GLU A 527 -40.83 -1.13 3.09
CA GLU A 527 -39.75 -0.96 2.12
C GLU A 527 -40.21 -1.35 0.72
N ARG A 528 -39.87 -0.53 -0.29
CA ARG A 528 -40.11 -0.87 -1.70
C ARG A 528 -39.13 -1.96 -2.12
N ASP A 529 -39.62 -3.00 -2.78
CA ASP A 529 -38.74 -4.01 -3.36
C ASP A 529 -37.90 -3.39 -4.50
N PRO A 530 -36.56 -3.55 -4.50
CA PRO A 530 -35.71 -3.15 -5.61
C PRO A 530 -36.16 -3.65 -6.99
N ALA A 531 -36.89 -4.77 -7.07
CA ALA A 531 -37.44 -5.32 -8.30
C ALA A 531 -38.63 -4.51 -8.86
N ASP A 532 -39.32 -3.70 -8.05
CA ASP A 532 -40.52 -2.94 -8.43
C ASP A 532 -40.19 -1.58 -9.07
N MET A 533 -38.92 -1.31 -9.34
CA MET A 533 -38.42 -0.04 -9.88
C MET A 533 -38.27 -0.16 -11.41
N THR A 534 -39.31 0.20 -12.16
CA THR A 534 -39.31 0.18 -13.63
C THR A 534 -39.49 1.58 -14.21
N GLY A 535 -38.80 1.88 -15.32
CA GLY A 535 -38.93 3.14 -16.06
C GLY A 535 -38.05 4.30 -15.59
N ALA A 536 -38.29 5.50 -16.13
CA ALA A 536 -37.57 6.72 -15.75
C ALA A 536 -38.09 7.30 -14.42
N LEU A 537 -37.25 8.06 -13.71
CA LEU A 537 -37.67 8.77 -12.50
C LEU A 537 -38.50 9.99 -12.91
N SER A 538 -39.83 9.90 -12.82
CA SER A 538 -40.73 11.02 -13.09
C SER A 538 -40.54 12.12 -12.06
N SER A 539 -40.73 13.39 -12.45
CA SER A 539 -40.80 14.50 -11.51
C SER A 539 -42.00 14.28 -10.59
N PRO A 540 -41.79 13.99 -9.30
CA PRO A 540 -42.89 13.71 -8.40
C PRO A 540 -43.72 14.99 -8.20
N THR A 541 -45.04 14.85 -8.28
CA THR A 541 -46.00 15.87 -7.86
C THR A 541 -46.63 15.42 -6.56
N SER A 542 -46.88 16.34 -5.64
CA SER A 542 -47.50 16.03 -4.35
C SER A 542 -48.72 16.92 -4.15
N HIS A 543 -49.79 16.36 -3.60
CA HIS A 543 -50.87 17.15 -3.05
C HIS A 543 -50.38 17.99 -1.85
N LYS A 544 -51.14 19.04 -1.53
CA LYS A 544 -50.87 19.89 -0.37
C LYS A 544 -50.98 19.04 0.90
N GLY A 545 -49.96 19.11 1.76
CA GLY A 545 -49.94 18.30 2.98
C GLY A 545 -51.10 18.60 3.94
N TYR A 546 -51.36 17.66 4.84
CA TYR A 546 -52.44 17.75 5.83
C TYR A 546 -51.98 17.31 7.23
N ILE A 547 -52.78 17.66 8.24
CA ILE A 547 -52.55 17.30 9.64
C ILE A 547 -53.43 16.11 9.99
N SER A 548 -52.79 15.04 10.44
CA SER A 548 -53.40 13.80 10.89
C SER A 548 -53.86 13.87 12.34
N GLU A 549 -54.97 13.19 12.64
CA GLU A 549 -55.40 12.94 14.02
C GLU A 549 -54.52 11.90 14.73
N LYS A 550 -53.95 10.96 13.98
CA LYS A 550 -52.95 10.00 14.50
C LYS A 550 -51.57 10.66 14.57
N PRO A 551 -50.78 10.39 15.63
CA PRO A 551 -49.43 10.91 15.76
C PRO A 551 -48.50 10.29 14.70
N VAL A 552 -47.81 11.14 13.95
CA VAL A 552 -46.76 10.76 13.02
C VAL A 552 -45.46 10.64 13.80
N LEU A 553 -44.82 9.47 13.79
CA LEU A 553 -43.64 9.16 14.63
C LEU A 553 -42.33 9.12 13.85
N THR A 554 -42.33 9.63 12.63
CA THR A 554 -41.15 9.97 11.84
C THR A 554 -41.01 11.49 11.79
N ALA A 555 -39.80 12.02 11.69
CA ALA A 555 -39.60 13.46 11.72
C ALA A 555 -38.38 13.92 10.95
N LEU A 556 -38.51 15.09 10.31
CA LEU A 556 -37.39 15.89 9.82
C LEU A 556 -36.95 16.84 10.94
N CYS A 557 -35.65 16.95 11.18
CA CYS A 557 -35.12 17.80 12.24
C CYS A 557 -34.12 18.82 11.71
N LEU A 558 -34.10 20.00 12.31
CA LEU A 558 -33.19 21.08 12.01
C LEU A 558 -32.44 21.46 13.28
N GLU A 559 -31.12 21.46 13.20
CA GLU A 559 -30.24 21.74 14.32
C GLU A 559 -29.09 22.62 13.85
N VAL A 560 -28.77 23.69 14.59
CA VAL A 560 -27.54 24.45 14.35
C VAL A 560 -26.42 23.86 15.19
N ARG A 561 -25.42 23.26 14.54
CA ARG A 561 -24.22 22.73 15.21
C ARG A 561 -22.98 23.40 14.65
N ASP A 562 -22.12 23.92 15.52
CA ASP A 562 -20.91 24.66 15.16
C ASP A 562 -21.19 25.77 14.11
N GLY A 563 -22.31 26.48 14.29
CA GLY A 563 -22.76 27.53 13.39
C GLY A 563 -23.30 27.08 12.02
N LYS A 564 -23.43 25.77 11.78
CA LYS A 564 -23.94 25.17 10.53
C LYS A 564 -25.37 24.67 10.70
N LEU A 565 -26.25 24.95 9.74
CA LEU A 565 -27.60 24.40 9.74
C LEU A 565 -27.59 22.95 9.22
N CYS A 566 -27.81 21.99 10.13
CA CYS A 566 -27.91 20.57 9.83
C CYS A 566 -29.38 20.17 9.70
N VAL A 567 -29.72 19.50 8.61
CA VAL A 567 -31.06 18.99 8.30
C VAL A 567 -31.01 17.47 8.34
N PHE A 568 -31.60 16.92 9.40
CA PHE A 568 -31.76 15.50 9.61
C PHE A 568 -32.96 14.97 8.82
N MET A 569 -32.68 14.13 7.84
CA MET A 569 -33.66 13.58 6.91
C MET A 569 -34.44 12.43 7.57
N PRO A 570 -35.78 12.40 7.45
CA PRO A 570 -36.61 11.32 7.98
C PRO A 570 -36.48 10.06 7.12
N PRO A 571 -36.80 8.88 7.68
CA PRO A 571 -36.95 7.67 6.87
C PRO A 571 -38.15 7.80 5.92
N VAL A 572 -37.97 7.45 4.66
CA VAL A 572 -39.02 7.42 3.63
C VAL A 572 -38.91 6.13 2.82
N SER A 573 -40.03 5.64 2.30
CA SER A 573 -40.10 4.35 1.60
C SER A 573 -39.65 4.39 0.14
N HIS A 574 -39.73 5.57 -0.49
CA HIS A 574 -39.49 5.78 -1.91
C HIS A 574 -38.52 6.94 -2.14
N PHE A 575 -37.64 6.80 -3.13
CA PHE A 575 -36.68 7.84 -3.48
C PHE A 575 -37.37 9.10 -4.01
N GLU A 576 -38.51 8.95 -4.70
CA GLU A 576 -39.34 10.04 -5.19
C GLU A 576 -39.75 11.00 -4.05
N HIS A 577 -40.13 10.46 -2.89
CA HIS A 577 -40.50 11.27 -1.73
C HIS A 577 -39.29 11.96 -1.10
N TYR A 578 -38.13 11.29 -1.11
CA TYR A 578 -36.88 11.90 -0.69
C TYR A 578 -36.51 13.08 -1.60
N ALA A 579 -36.66 12.93 -2.91
CA ALA A 579 -36.39 13.98 -3.90
C ALA A 579 -37.36 15.16 -3.77
N LEU A 580 -38.65 14.93 -3.48
CA LEU A 580 -39.60 16.01 -3.14
C LEU A 580 -39.13 16.83 -1.95
N LEU A 581 -38.63 16.15 -0.92
CA LEU A 581 -38.15 16.80 0.29
C LEU A 581 -36.88 17.60 0.02
N LEU A 582 -35.94 17.05 -0.75
CA LEU A 582 -34.74 17.78 -1.20
C LEU A 582 -35.09 19.04 -1.97
N ASN A 583 -36.04 18.98 -2.91
CA ASN A 583 -36.49 20.15 -3.68
C ASN A 583 -37.09 21.23 -2.76
N ALA A 584 -37.88 20.82 -1.75
CA ALA A 584 -38.44 21.74 -0.78
C ALA A 584 -37.35 22.39 0.09
N ILE A 585 -36.37 21.60 0.55
CA ILE A 585 -35.23 22.11 1.33
C ILE A 585 -34.38 23.07 0.48
N GLU A 586 -34.05 22.70 -0.75
CA GLU A 586 -33.26 23.53 -1.68
C GLU A 586 -33.95 24.87 -1.94
N SER A 587 -35.27 24.85 -2.22
CA SER A 587 -36.03 26.08 -2.48
C SER A 587 -36.02 27.05 -1.29
N ILE A 588 -36.04 26.52 -0.06
CA ILE A 588 -36.01 27.35 1.15
C ILE A 588 -34.59 27.81 1.48
N ALA A 589 -33.59 26.94 1.28
CA ALA A 589 -32.18 27.29 1.39
C ALA A 589 -31.80 28.42 0.43
N ASP A 590 -32.28 28.38 -0.81
CA ASP A 590 -32.05 29.43 -1.82
C ASP A 590 -32.72 30.74 -1.40
N LYS A 591 -34.01 30.68 -1.04
CA LYS A 591 -34.81 31.84 -0.62
C LYS A 591 -34.23 32.54 0.61
N LEU A 592 -33.67 31.79 1.55
CA LEU A 592 -33.06 32.32 2.77
C LEU A 592 -31.56 32.58 2.62
N SER A 593 -30.93 32.13 1.52
CA SER A 593 -29.48 32.13 1.33
C SER A 593 -28.73 31.43 2.47
N ILE A 594 -29.29 30.32 2.96
CA ILE A 594 -28.72 29.50 4.04
C ILE A 594 -28.27 28.14 3.47
N PRO A 595 -26.97 27.88 3.31
CA PRO A 595 -26.48 26.55 2.98
C PRO A 595 -26.72 25.55 4.11
N VAL A 596 -27.02 24.30 3.75
CA VAL A 596 -27.42 23.23 4.66
C VAL A 596 -26.51 22.00 4.59
N ILE A 597 -26.35 21.31 5.72
CA ILE A 597 -25.76 19.98 5.80
C ILE A 597 -26.90 18.96 5.85
N LEU A 598 -26.96 18.04 4.87
CA LEU A 598 -27.95 16.96 4.87
C LEU A 598 -27.38 15.74 5.60
N GLU A 599 -28.13 15.22 6.56
CA GLU A 599 -27.73 14.08 7.40
C GLU A 599 -28.93 13.20 7.77
N GLY A 600 -28.72 12.19 8.63
CA GLY A 600 -29.78 11.33 9.13
C GLY A 600 -29.99 10.08 8.27
N TYR A 601 -31.24 9.76 7.97
CA TYR A 601 -31.57 8.56 7.17
C TYR A 601 -31.17 8.79 5.71
N THR A 602 -30.40 7.86 5.16
CA THR A 602 -30.04 7.87 3.73
C THR A 602 -31.28 7.67 2.86
N PRO A 603 -31.25 8.11 1.60
CA PRO A 603 -32.30 7.76 0.65
C PRO A 603 -32.50 6.24 0.58
N PRO A 604 -33.74 5.76 0.42
CA PRO A 604 -33.98 4.35 0.11
C PRO A 604 -33.27 3.98 -1.21
N TYR A 605 -32.86 2.71 -1.34
CA TYR A 605 -32.22 2.22 -2.55
C TYR A 605 -33.10 2.47 -3.78
N ASP A 606 -32.51 2.93 -4.88
CA ASP A 606 -33.20 3.12 -6.15
C ASP A 606 -32.27 2.83 -7.33
N SER A 607 -32.67 1.93 -8.24
CA SER A 607 -31.86 1.51 -9.39
C SER A 607 -31.63 2.62 -10.43
N ARG A 608 -32.37 3.75 -10.36
CA ARG A 608 -32.25 4.91 -11.27
C ARG A 608 -31.29 5.97 -10.73
N VAL A 609 -30.75 5.78 -9.53
CA VAL A 609 -29.84 6.68 -8.83
C VAL A 609 -28.49 5.98 -8.66
N GLU A 610 -27.41 6.71 -8.90
CA GLU A 610 -26.06 6.26 -8.57
C GLU A 610 -25.63 6.84 -7.22
N LYS A 611 -24.74 6.10 -6.55
CA LYS A 611 -24.10 6.58 -5.33
C LYS A 611 -22.66 6.12 -5.23
N PHE A 612 -21.82 6.95 -4.64
CA PHE A 612 -20.57 6.51 -4.03
C PHE A 612 -20.55 6.93 -2.56
N ALA A 613 -19.77 6.22 -1.75
CA ALA A 613 -19.57 6.55 -0.36
C ALA A 613 -18.11 6.43 0.07
N VAL A 614 -17.68 7.29 0.98
CA VAL A 614 -16.39 7.25 1.66
C VAL A 614 -16.68 6.99 3.13
N THR A 615 -16.10 5.91 3.66
CA THR A 615 -16.36 5.39 5.01
C THR A 615 -15.05 5.08 5.74
N PRO A 616 -15.03 5.18 7.08
CA PRO A 616 -13.92 4.73 7.88
C PRO A 616 -14.00 3.23 8.12
N ASP A 617 -12.88 2.55 7.98
CA ASP A 617 -12.68 1.19 8.44
C ASP A 617 -11.43 1.11 9.34
N PRO A 618 -11.25 0.04 10.14
CA PRO A 618 -10.10 -0.09 11.03
C PRO A 618 -8.81 0.03 10.23
N GLY A 619 -8.00 1.06 10.55
CA GLY A 619 -6.75 1.34 9.87
C GLY A 619 -6.83 1.93 8.45
N VAL A 620 -8.02 2.05 7.83
CA VAL A 620 -8.15 2.51 6.43
C VAL A 620 -9.33 3.46 6.21
N ILE A 621 -9.32 4.16 5.08
CA ILE A 621 -10.50 4.76 4.46
C ILE A 621 -10.97 3.80 3.38
N GLU A 622 -12.23 3.39 3.41
CA GLU A 622 -12.86 2.59 2.37
C GLU A 622 -13.69 3.50 1.45
N VAL A 623 -13.59 3.27 0.15
CA VAL A 623 -14.39 3.97 -0.86
C VAL A 623 -15.28 2.97 -1.57
N ASN A 624 -16.59 3.09 -1.37
CA ASN A 624 -17.59 2.35 -2.12
C ASN A 624 -17.84 3.08 -3.45
N VAL A 625 -17.22 2.60 -4.53
CA VAL A 625 -17.30 3.24 -5.85
C VAL A 625 -18.59 2.84 -6.56
N HIS A 626 -19.24 3.79 -7.22
CA HIS A 626 -20.41 3.52 -8.05
C HIS A 626 -20.06 2.54 -9.18
N PRO A 627 -20.97 1.60 -9.52
CA PRO A 627 -20.69 0.58 -10.51
C PRO A 627 -20.53 1.14 -11.93
N ALA A 628 -19.57 0.59 -12.68
CA ALA A 628 -19.40 0.82 -14.11
C ALA A 628 -20.12 -0.26 -14.94
N SER A 629 -20.76 0.13 -16.04
CA SER A 629 -21.46 -0.79 -16.95
C SER A 629 -20.56 -1.33 -18.07
N ASP A 630 -19.43 -0.68 -18.34
CA ASP A 630 -18.50 -1.03 -19.40
C ASP A 630 -17.04 -0.85 -18.96
N TRP A 631 -16.12 -1.48 -19.69
CA TRP A 631 -14.70 -1.48 -19.45
C TRP A 631 -14.08 -0.08 -19.54
N HIS A 632 -14.49 0.74 -20.50
CA HIS A 632 -13.92 2.08 -20.66
C HIS A 632 -14.25 2.98 -19.46
N THR A 633 -15.51 2.94 -19.02
CA THR A 633 -15.96 3.64 -17.81
C THR A 633 -15.24 3.13 -16.57
N LEU A 634 -15.06 1.80 -16.44
CA LEU A 634 -14.31 1.20 -15.33
C LEU A 634 -12.86 1.67 -15.29
N VAL A 635 -12.15 1.63 -16.42
CA VAL A 635 -10.76 2.13 -16.56
C VAL A 635 -10.66 3.60 -16.17
N LYS A 636 -11.57 4.45 -16.70
CA LYS A 636 -11.60 5.88 -16.40
C LYS A 636 -11.82 6.14 -14.91
N ASN A 637 -12.81 5.49 -14.30
CA ASN A 637 -13.17 5.69 -12.91
C ASN A 637 -12.05 5.24 -11.95
N THR A 638 -11.46 4.07 -12.19
CA THR A 638 -10.35 3.56 -11.37
C THR A 638 -9.12 4.46 -11.46
N HIS A 639 -8.75 4.91 -12.67
CA HIS A 639 -7.63 5.85 -12.82
C HIS A 639 -7.89 7.20 -12.13
N ALA A 640 -9.11 7.74 -12.26
CA ALA A 640 -9.48 8.99 -11.60
C ALA A 640 -9.42 8.86 -10.07
N LEU A 641 -9.92 7.75 -9.51
CA LEU A 641 -9.91 7.53 -8.07
C LEU A 641 -8.48 7.45 -7.50
N TYR A 642 -7.60 6.66 -8.11
CA TYR A 642 -6.20 6.55 -7.67
C TYR A 642 -5.49 7.91 -7.77
N ALA A 643 -5.71 8.67 -8.84
CA ALA A 643 -5.11 10.00 -8.99
C ALA A 643 -5.64 11.00 -7.94
N MET A 644 -6.95 10.99 -7.66
CA MET A 644 -7.56 11.83 -6.64
C MET A 644 -7.04 11.48 -5.25
N ALA A 645 -6.99 10.19 -4.88
CA ALA A 645 -6.44 9.73 -3.62
C ALA A 645 -4.99 10.19 -3.44
N LYS A 646 -4.13 9.96 -4.43
CA LYS A 646 -2.73 10.41 -4.41
C LYS A 646 -2.62 11.93 -4.21
N SER A 647 -3.44 12.72 -4.92
CA SER A 647 -3.46 14.19 -4.76
C SER A 647 -3.97 14.66 -3.38
N CYS A 648 -4.71 13.81 -2.68
CA CYS A 648 -5.17 14.01 -1.31
C CYS A 648 -4.21 13.44 -0.26
N ARG A 649 -2.97 13.06 -0.66
CA ARG A 649 -1.98 12.44 0.23
C ARG A 649 -2.45 11.09 0.81
N LEU A 650 -3.23 10.36 0.02
CA LEU A 650 -3.68 9.00 0.32
C LEU A 650 -3.00 8.00 -0.62
N GLY A 651 -2.44 6.93 -0.06
CA GLY A 651 -1.76 5.84 -0.75
C GLY A 651 -2.55 4.53 -0.69
N THR A 652 -2.10 3.56 -1.48
CA THR A 652 -2.74 2.23 -1.65
C THR A 652 -1.89 1.07 -1.15
N GLU A 653 -0.72 1.38 -0.62
CA GLU A 653 0.25 0.42 -0.07
C GLU A 653 0.91 1.00 1.17
N LYS A 654 1.44 0.12 2.01
CA LYS A 654 2.33 0.46 3.12
C LYS A 654 3.58 -0.41 3.06
N PHE A 655 4.57 0.00 3.84
CA PHE A 655 5.80 -0.75 4.01
C PHE A 655 5.82 -1.42 5.38
N MET A 656 6.32 -2.65 5.43
CA MET A 656 6.68 -3.32 6.66
C MET A 656 8.06 -2.83 7.14
N LEU A 657 8.37 -3.03 8.44
CA LEU A 657 9.65 -2.62 9.03
C LEU A 657 10.87 -3.19 8.27
N ASP A 658 10.71 -4.37 7.71
CA ASP A 658 11.74 -5.11 6.99
C ASP A 658 11.86 -4.75 5.50
N GLY A 659 11.08 -3.75 5.06
CA GLY A 659 11.06 -3.24 3.70
C GLY A 659 10.11 -3.97 2.75
N ARG A 660 9.34 -4.98 3.19
CA ARG A 660 8.32 -5.61 2.32
C ARG A 660 7.19 -4.64 2.01
N HIS A 661 6.70 -4.66 0.77
CA HIS A 661 5.47 -3.99 0.40
C HIS A 661 4.28 -4.80 0.89
N ALA A 662 3.23 -4.11 1.34
CA ALA A 662 1.95 -4.70 1.66
C ALA A 662 0.84 -3.77 1.15
N GLY A 663 -0.35 -4.31 0.91
CA GLY A 663 -1.52 -3.46 0.71
C GLY A 663 -1.80 -2.63 1.97
N THR A 664 -2.80 -1.76 1.89
CA THR A 664 -3.25 -0.93 3.02
C THR A 664 -3.53 -1.71 4.32
N GLY A 665 -3.81 -3.01 4.22
CA GLY A 665 -4.34 -3.86 5.29
C GLY A 665 -5.87 -4.01 5.22
N GLY A 666 -6.52 -3.18 4.40
CA GLY A 666 -7.90 -3.37 3.95
C GLY A 666 -7.98 -4.18 2.65
N GLY A 667 -9.18 -4.65 2.33
CA GLY A 667 -9.46 -5.31 1.06
C GLY A 667 -9.61 -4.31 -0.10
N ASN A 668 -9.66 -4.86 -1.32
CA ASN A 668 -10.18 -4.21 -2.52
C ASN A 668 -11.27 -5.11 -3.08
N HIS A 669 -12.39 -5.21 -2.35
CA HIS A 669 -13.46 -6.12 -2.74
C HIS A 669 -14.00 -5.70 -4.11
N VAL A 670 -14.09 -6.65 -5.04
CA VAL A 670 -14.68 -6.41 -6.35
C VAL A 670 -16.14 -6.82 -6.31
N THR A 671 -17.04 -5.96 -6.76
CA THR A 671 -18.47 -6.27 -6.78
C THR A 671 -18.95 -6.48 -8.21
N MET A 672 -19.76 -7.52 -8.44
CA MET A 672 -20.34 -7.82 -9.75
C MET A 672 -21.85 -8.07 -9.62
N GLY A 673 -22.63 -7.49 -10.53
CA GLY A 673 -24.08 -7.64 -10.54
C GLY A 673 -24.70 -7.23 -11.88
N GLY A 674 -25.99 -6.86 -11.84
CA GLY A 674 -26.70 -6.25 -12.96
C GLY A 674 -27.09 -4.80 -12.66
N PRO A 675 -27.60 -4.04 -13.65
CA PRO A 675 -28.19 -2.72 -13.42
C PRO A 675 -29.38 -2.74 -12.46
N THR A 676 -30.15 -3.83 -12.51
CA THR A 676 -31.18 -4.17 -11.54
C THR A 676 -30.90 -5.56 -10.94
N PRO A 677 -31.44 -5.88 -9.75
CA PRO A 677 -31.20 -7.18 -9.12
C PRO A 677 -31.59 -8.36 -10.02
N LEU A 678 -32.76 -8.30 -10.66
CA LEU A 678 -33.24 -9.36 -11.57
C LEU A 678 -32.42 -9.49 -12.86
N GLU A 679 -31.62 -8.48 -13.20
CA GLU A 679 -30.70 -8.52 -14.33
C GLU A 679 -29.32 -9.08 -13.96
N SER A 680 -29.08 -9.38 -12.68
CA SER A 680 -27.82 -9.97 -12.23
C SER A 680 -27.55 -11.31 -12.93
N PRO A 681 -26.35 -11.48 -13.53
CA PRO A 681 -26.00 -12.74 -14.18
C PRO A 681 -25.99 -13.93 -13.22
N PHE A 682 -25.69 -13.69 -11.93
CA PHE A 682 -25.65 -14.73 -10.90
C PHE A 682 -27.04 -15.18 -10.43
N LEU A 683 -28.04 -14.29 -10.51
CA LEU A 683 -29.44 -14.63 -10.18
C LEU A 683 -30.17 -15.25 -11.35
N LYS A 684 -29.97 -14.72 -12.57
CA LYS A 684 -30.50 -15.32 -13.79
C LYS A 684 -29.95 -16.73 -13.96
N ARG A 685 -28.64 -16.91 -13.77
CA ARG A 685 -27.94 -18.18 -13.94
C ARG A 685 -27.11 -18.55 -12.70
N PRO A 686 -27.72 -19.27 -11.73
CA PRO A 686 -27.04 -19.80 -10.54
C PRO A 686 -25.80 -20.66 -10.84
N ASP A 687 -25.77 -21.33 -12.00
CA ASP A 687 -24.66 -22.18 -12.41
C ASP A 687 -23.37 -21.39 -12.72
N ILE A 688 -23.45 -20.06 -12.90
CA ILE A 688 -22.30 -19.17 -13.02
C ILE A 688 -21.58 -19.03 -11.68
N LEU A 689 -22.29 -18.77 -10.58
CA LEU A 689 -21.67 -18.66 -9.27
C LEU A 689 -21.05 -20.00 -8.84
N ARG A 690 -21.73 -21.12 -9.13
CA ARG A 690 -21.14 -22.45 -8.99
C ARG A 690 -19.84 -22.60 -9.77
N SER A 691 -19.79 -22.11 -11.01
CA SER A 691 -18.59 -22.16 -11.85
C SER A 691 -17.43 -21.38 -11.22
N PHE A 692 -17.69 -20.17 -10.72
CA PHE A 692 -16.70 -19.39 -9.98
C PHE A 692 -16.16 -20.12 -8.75
N ILE A 693 -17.04 -20.61 -7.88
CA ILE A 693 -16.63 -21.32 -6.66
C ILE A 693 -15.82 -22.57 -7.01
N THR A 694 -16.27 -23.36 -7.99
CA THR A 694 -15.57 -24.59 -8.41
C THR A 694 -14.20 -24.26 -9.00
N TYR A 695 -14.10 -23.23 -9.86
CA TYR A 695 -12.86 -22.85 -10.52
C TYR A 695 -11.84 -22.28 -9.52
N TRP A 696 -12.27 -21.42 -8.59
CA TRP A 696 -11.40 -20.94 -7.51
C TRP A 696 -10.96 -22.08 -6.58
N GLN A 697 -11.84 -23.05 -6.32
CA GLN A 697 -11.49 -24.22 -5.51
C GLN A 697 -10.40 -25.07 -6.21
N HIS A 698 -10.47 -25.20 -7.53
CA HIS A 698 -9.47 -25.91 -8.33
C HIS A 698 -8.16 -25.17 -8.51
N HIS A 699 -8.17 -23.84 -8.43
CA HIS A 699 -7.00 -23.00 -8.65
C HIS A 699 -6.68 -22.16 -7.41
N PRO A 700 -6.06 -22.73 -6.36
CA PRO A 700 -5.70 -21.99 -5.15
C PRO A 700 -4.82 -20.77 -5.37
N GLY A 701 -4.05 -20.73 -6.47
CA GLY A 701 -3.26 -19.57 -6.86
C GLY A 701 -4.10 -18.30 -7.07
N LEU A 702 -5.38 -18.43 -7.48
CA LEU A 702 -6.31 -17.30 -7.57
C LEU A 702 -6.63 -16.67 -6.21
N SER A 703 -6.60 -17.43 -5.13
CA SER A 703 -6.78 -16.90 -3.77
C SER A 703 -5.48 -16.31 -3.24
N TYR A 704 -4.37 -17.03 -3.37
CA TYR A 704 -3.13 -16.67 -2.68
C TYR A 704 -2.28 -15.62 -3.40
N LEU A 705 -2.38 -15.50 -4.73
CA LEU A 705 -1.68 -14.44 -5.44
C LEU A 705 -2.21 -13.05 -5.05
N PHE A 706 -3.54 -12.95 -4.89
CA PHE A 706 -4.23 -11.69 -4.64
C PHE A 706 -4.61 -11.44 -3.17
N SER A 707 -4.48 -12.42 -2.27
CA SER A 707 -4.82 -12.26 -0.84
C SER A 707 -3.93 -11.26 -0.13
N SER A 708 -4.26 -10.82 1.09
CA SER A 708 -3.28 -10.16 1.96
C SER A 708 -2.31 -11.18 2.60
N LEU A 709 -1.43 -10.73 3.49
CA LEU A 709 -0.58 -11.62 4.30
C LEU A 709 -1.39 -12.42 5.34
N PHE A 710 -2.60 -11.97 5.68
CA PHE A 710 -3.48 -12.67 6.61
C PHE A 710 -4.37 -13.65 5.85
N ILE A 711 -3.90 -14.88 5.69
CA ILE A 711 -4.61 -15.99 5.03
C ILE A 711 -4.98 -17.11 6.02
N GLY A 712 -5.91 -17.98 5.63
CA GLY A 712 -6.37 -19.11 6.43
C GLY A 712 -7.80 -18.92 6.99
N PRO A 713 -8.28 -19.88 7.79
CA PRO A 713 -9.70 -19.98 8.19
C PRO A 713 -10.22 -18.82 9.05
N THR A 714 -9.31 -18.06 9.66
CA THR A 714 -9.62 -16.89 10.49
C THR A 714 -9.29 -15.56 9.79
N SER A 715 -8.98 -15.58 8.48
CA SER A 715 -8.71 -14.38 7.69
C SER A 715 -9.97 -13.58 7.36
N GLN A 716 -9.84 -12.47 6.63
CA GLN A 716 -10.98 -11.66 6.20
C GLN A 716 -11.78 -12.27 5.04
N ALA A 717 -11.18 -13.22 4.31
CA ALA A 717 -11.76 -13.86 3.15
C ALA A 717 -11.29 -15.33 3.01
N PRO A 718 -11.47 -16.21 4.02
CA PRO A 718 -11.12 -17.62 3.94
C PRO A 718 -11.72 -18.30 2.71
N ARG A 719 -10.92 -19.19 2.12
CA ARG A 719 -11.40 -20.13 1.10
C ARG A 719 -12.42 -21.08 1.69
N VAL A 720 -13.29 -21.61 0.83
CA VAL A 720 -14.33 -22.56 1.25
C VAL A 720 -13.75 -23.85 1.84
N ASP A 721 -12.52 -24.23 1.49
CA ASP A 721 -11.85 -25.48 1.88
C ASP A 721 -10.72 -25.34 2.93
N GLU A 722 -10.55 -24.17 3.56
CA GLU A 722 -9.49 -23.94 4.56
C GLU A 722 -9.92 -24.21 6.02
N ALA A 723 -11.20 -24.44 6.28
CA ALA A 723 -11.74 -24.48 7.65
C ALA A 723 -12.29 -25.83 8.09
N ARG A 724 -13.35 -26.33 7.43
CA ARG A 724 -14.06 -27.56 7.84
C ARG A 724 -13.96 -28.61 6.74
N ASP A 725 -13.39 -29.77 7.06
CA ASP A 725 -13.15 -30.86 6.11
C ASP A 725 -14.44 -31.35 5.42
N GLU A 726 -15.56 -31.39 6.14
CA GLU A 726 -16.86 -31.84 5.62
C GLU A 726 -17.54 -30.83 4.69
N ARG A 727 -17.10 -29.56 4.67
CA ARG A 727 -17.79 -28.48 3.96
C ARG A 727 -17.86 -28.72 2.45
N LEU A 728 -16.82 -29.32 1.86
CA LEU A 728 -16.82 -29.65 0.44
C LEU A 728 -17.83 -30.74 0.07
N TYR A 729 -18.09 -31.68 0.98
CA TYR A 729 -19.12 -32.71 0.78
C TYR A 729 -20.53 -32.09 0.75
N GLU A 730 -20.83 -31.20 1.71
CA GLU A 730 -22.10 -30.47 1.74
C GLU A 730 -22.26 -29.53 0.52
N LEU A 731 -21.16 -28.92 0.08
CA LEU A 731 -21.15 -28.07 -1.12
C LEU A 731 -21.44 -28.85 -2.39
N GLU A 732 -20.94 -30.09 -2.52
CA GLU A 732 -21.28 -30.97 -3.64
C GLU A 732 -22.78 -31.32 -3.66
N ILE A 733 -23.39 -31.54 -2.49
CA ILE A 733 -24.84 -31.74 -2.37
C ILE A 733 -25.56 -30.47 -2.81
N ALA A 734 -25.18 -29.30 -2.32
CA ALA A 734 -25.79 -28.03 -2.73
C ALA A 734 -25.66 -27.80 -4.25
N PHE A 735 -24.50 -28.08 -4.84
CA PHE A 735 -24.27 -27.98 -6.28
C PHE A 735 -25.12 -28.93 -7.11
N SER A 736 -25.48 -30.10 -6.57
CA SER A 736 -26.39 -31.04 -7.24
C SER A 736 -27.83 -30.51 -7.35
N GLN A 737 -28.20 -29.54 -6.50
CA GLN A 737 -29.51 -28.91 -6.49
C GLN A 737 -29.57 -27.62 -7.33
N ILE A 738 -28.42 -27.17 -7.86
CA ILE A 738 -28.36 -26.00 -8.75
C ILE A 738 -28.76 -26.44 -10.17
N PRO A 739 -29.88 -25.93 -10.73
CA PRO A 739 -30.32 -26.26 -12.07
C PRO A 739 -29.46 -25.60 -13.14
N ASP A 740 -29.58 -26.09 -14.37
CA ASP A 740 -28.84 -25.63 -15.52
C ASP A 740 -29.55 -24.45 -16.21
N GLY A 741 -28.78 -23.46 -16.64
CA GLY A 741 -29.30 -22.32 -17.41
C GLY A 741 -30.09 -21.33 -16.56
N GLU A 742 -31.05 -20.64 -17.20
CA GLU A 742 -31.81 -19.57 -16.55
C GLU A 742 -32.89 -20.12 -15.60
N VAL A 743 -33.03 -19.50 -14.43
CA VAL A 743 -34.04 -19.87 -13.44
C VAL A 743 -34.98 -18.72 -13.10
N PRO A 744 -36.28 -18.99 -12.87
CA PRO A 744 -37.24 -17.99 -12.39
C PRO A 744 -37.22 -17.81 -10.86
N SER A 745 -36.24 -18.36 -10.15
CA SER A 745 -36.18 -18.40 -8.68
C SER A 745 -34.91 -17.72 -8.14
N PRO A 746 -34.89 -16.37 -8.04
CA PRO A 746 -33.70 -15.62 -7.64
C PRO A 746 -33.25 -15.91 -6.18
N TRP A 747 -34.15 -16.38 -5.31
CA TRP A 747 -33.83 -16.76 -3.93
C TRP A 747 -33.05 -18.09 -3.81
N LEU A 748 -32.96 -18.88 -4.89
CA LEU A 748 -32.41 -20.25 -4.84
C LEU A 748 -30.94 -20.27 -4.43
N VAL A 749 -30.13 -19.36 -4.99
CA VAL A 749 -28.69 -19.28 -4.72
C VAL A 749 -28.42 -19.07 -3.24
N ASP A 750 -29.16 -18.14 -2.63
CA ASP A 750 -29.06 -17.82 -1.22
C ASP A 750 -29.33 -19.03 -0.33
N ARG A 751 -30.46 -19.71 -0.54
CA ARG A 751 -30.87 -20.85 0.28
C ARG A 751 -29.96 -22.06 0.13
N LEU A 752 -29.30 -22.23 -1.02
CA LEU A 752 -28.35 -23.33 -1.23
C LEU A 752 -26.95 -23.04 -0.67
N LEU A 753 -26.48 -21.79 -0.72
CA LEU A 753 -25.05 -21.47 -0.50
C LEU A 753 -24.76 -20.65 0.76
N ARG A 754 -25.74 -19.91 1.32
CA ARG A 754 -25.51 -18.95 2.44
C ARG A 754 -24.81 -19.58 3.63
N HIS A 755 -25.18 -20.80 4.01
CA HIS A 755 -24.60 -21.46 5.18
C HIS A 755 -23.25 -22.16 4.89
N LEU A 756 -22.89 -22.30 3.62
CA LEU A 756 -21.66 -22.95 3.18
C LEU A 756 -20.55 -21.94 2.88
N LEU A 757 -20.93 -20.74 2.39
CA LEU A 757 -20.03 -19.61 2.15
C LEU A 757 -19.91 -18.75 3.42
N THR A 758 -19.18 -19.26 4.41
CA THR A 758 -18.96 -18.60 5.70
C THR A 758 -17.54 -18.84 6.23
N ASP A 759 -17.07 -17.96 7.12
CA ASP A 759 -15.86 -18.22 7.91
C ASP A 759 -16.05 -19.35 8.94
N LEU A 760 -15.04 -19.58 9.80
CA LEU A 760 -15.11 -20.60 10.86
C LEU A 760 -16.22 -20.32 11.89
N THR A 761 -16.58 -19.04 12.10
CA THR A 761 -17.60 -18.58 13.06
C THR A 761 -19.02 -18.54 12.48
N GLY A 762 -19.18 -18.78 11.19
CA GLY A 762 -20.47 -18.71 10.48
C GLY A 762 -20.79 -17.34 9.90
N ASN A 763 -19.81 -16.43 9.82
CA ASN A 763 -19.99 -15.09 9.25
C ASN A 763 -19.90 -15.13 7.71
N THR A 764 -20.99 -14.77 7.04
CA THR A 764 -21.13 -14.73 5.56
C THR A 764 -20.36 -13.58 4.94
N HIS A 765 -20.25 -12.45 5.64
CA HIS A 765 -19.54 -11.26 5.18
C HIS A 765 -18.02 -11.47 5.12
N ARG A 766 -17.51 -12.55 5.69
CA ARG A 766 -16.09 -12.93 5.66
C ARG A 766 -15.79 -14.06 4.68
N ALA A 767 -16.74 -14.49 3.86
CA ALA A 767 -16.45 -15.48 2.83
C ALA A 767 -15.68 -14.87 1.65
N GLU A 768 -14.79 -15.64 1.02
CA GLU A 768 -14.11 -15.23 -0.22
C GLU A 768 -15.11 -14.81 -1.32
N PHE A 769 -16.23 -15.55 -1.42
CA PHE A 769 -17.41 -15.19 -2.23
C PHE A 769 -18.55 -14.80 -1.29
N CYS A 770 -18.76 -13.51 -1.10
CA CYS A 770 -19.83 -13.00 -0.25
C CYS A 770 -21.11 -12.79 -1.06
N ILE A 771 -22.21 -13.37 -0.56
CA ILE A 771 -23.55 -13.29 -1.18
C ILE A 771 -24.55 -12.48 -0.34
N ASP A 772 -24.08 -11.71 0.64
CA ASP A 772 -24.95 -10.92 1.52
C ASP A 772 -25.73 -9.84 0.76
N LYS A 773 -25.13 -9.30 -0.31
CA LYS A 773 -25.76 -8.33 -1.22
C LYS A 773 -26.44 -8.99 -2.43
N LEU A 774 -26.56 -10.33 -2.47
CA LEU A 774 -27.11 -11.05 -3.63
C LEU A 774 -28.64 -11.09 -3.60
N PHE A 775 -29.25 -11.93 -2.75
CA PHE A 775 -30.70 -12.01 -2.62
C PHE A 775 -31.12 -12.58 -1.27
N ASN A 776 -31.37 -11.72 -0.28
CA ASN A 776 -31.98 -12.15 0.99
C ASN A 776 -33.51 -12.30 0.83
N PRO A 777 -34.09 -13.50 1.00
CA PRO A 777 -35.54 -13.68 0.90
C PRO A 777 -36.31 -13.00 2.03
N ASP A 778 -35.67 -12.77 3.17
CA ASP A 778 -36.30 -12.30 4.40
C ASP A 778 -36.36 -10.76 4.51
N SER A 779 -35.69 -10.03 3.61
CA SER A 779 -35.62 -8.57 3.62
C SER A 779 -35.54 -7.99 2.19
N PRO A 780 -36.42 -7.04 1.79
CA PRO A 780 -36.34 -6.38 0.49
C PRO A 780 -35.02 -5.63 0.26
N THR A 781 -34.48 -4.97 1.29
CA THR A 781 -33.20 -4.25 1.22
C THR A 781 -31.98 -5.15 1.00
N GLY A 782 -32.08 -6.45 1.29
CA GLY A 782 -31.03 -7.44 1.00
C GLY A 782 -31.06 -8.03 -0.41
N ARG A 783 -31.90 -7.52 -1.32
CA ARG A 783 -32.09 -8.05 -2.70
C ARG A 783 -31.41 -7.15 -3.74
N LEU A 784 -30.09 -7.00 -3.67
CA LEU A 784 -29.35 -6.09 -4.58
C LEU A 784 -28.80 -6.77 -5.84
N GLY A 785 -28.77 -8.11 -5.89
CA GLY A 785 -28.26 -8.87 -7.04
C GLY A 785 -26.74 -8.84 -7.20
N ILE A 786 -25.99 -8.53 -6.14
CA ILE A 786 -24.54 -8.32 -6.18
C ILE A 786 -23.81 -9.47 -5.49
N VAL A 787 -22.78 -10.01 -6.14
CA VAL A 787 -21.77 -10.87 -5.52
C VAL A 787 -20.52 -10.04 -5.25
N GLU A 788 -19.94 -10.20 -4.05
CA GLU A 788 -18.70 -9.54 -3.67
C GLU A 788 -17.56 -10.56 -3.60
N PHE A 789 -16.50 -10.28 -4.34
CA PHE A 789 -15.28 -11.08 -4.34
C PHE A 789 -14.29 -10.42 -3.38
N ARG A 790 -14.03 -11.08 -2.24
CA ARG A 790 -13.33 -10.47 -1.11
C ARG A 790 -11.85 -10.86 -1.00
N GLY A 791 -11.43 -11.92 -1.70
CA GLY A 791 -10.05 -12.43 -1.69
C GLY A 791 -9.02 -11.56 -2.41
N PHE A 792 -9.23 -10.24 -2.48
CA PHE A 792 -8.36 -9.28 -3.19
C PHE A 792 -7.84 -8.23 -2.21
N GLU A 793 -6.52 -8.21 -2.01
CA GLU A 793 -5.80 -7.12 -1.35
C GLU A 793 -5.72 -5.90 -2.27
N MET A 794 -5.64 -4.71 -1.68
CA MET A 794 -5.51 -3.45 -2.40
C MET A 794 -4.23 -3.41 -3.26
N PRO A 795 -4.34 -3.33 -4.60
CA PRO A 795 -3.17 -3.25 -5.46
C PRO A 795 -2.54 -1.86 -5.42
N PRO A 796 -1.19 -1.78 -5.44
CA PRO A 796 -0.46 -0.52 -5.38
C PRO A 796 -0.65 0.39 -6.60
N HIS A 797 -1.17 -0.15 -7.72
CA HIS A 797 -1.35 0.61 -8.96
C HIS A 797 -2.69 0.32 -9.63
N ALA A 798 -3.34 1.37 -10.18
CA ALA A 798 -4.67 1.29 -10.81
C ALA A 798 -4.77 0.22 -11.90
N ARG A 799 -3.74 0.10 -12.75
CA ARG A 799 -3.69 -0.92 -13.82
C ARG A 799 -3.64 -2.35 -13.28
N MET A 800 -3.05 -2.59 -12.10
CA MET A 800 -3.09 -3.91 -11.46
C MET A 800 -4.52 -4.22 -11.00
N SER A 801 -5.19 -3.27 -10.33
CA SER A 801 -6.62 -3.42 -9.96
C SER A 801 -7.51 -3.72 -11.17
N LEU A 802 -7.30 -3.01 -12.28
CA LEU A 802 -8.02 -3.25 -13.54
C LEU A 802 -7.73 -4.65 -14.13
N MET A 803 -6.52 -5.19 -13.98
CA MET A 803 -6.20 -6.56 -14.43
C MET A 803 -6.93 -7.63 -13.62
N GLN A 804 -7.09 -7.45 -12.29
CA GLN A 804 -7.92 -8.34 -11.46
C GLN A 804 -9.39 -8.30 -11.92
N MET A 805 -9.93 -7.10 -12.14
CA MET A 805 -11.28 -6.91 -12.65
C MET A 805 -11.48 -7.52 -14.05
N LEU A 806 -10.49 -7.38 -14.93
CA LEU A 806 -10.51 -8.00 -16.27
C LEU A 806 -10.56 -9.52 -16.20
N LEU A 807 -9.77 -10.14 -15.31
CA LEU A 807 -9.78 -11.58 -15.08
C LEU A 807 -11.19 -12.07 -14.71
N LEU A 808 -11.85 -11.41 -13.74
CA LEU A 808 -13.22 -11.73 -13.33
C LEU A 808 -14.24 -11.56 -14.46
N ARG A 809 -14.16 -10.48 -15.24
CA ARG A 809 -15.03 -10.25 -16.42
C ARG A 809 -14.83 -11.35 -17.47
N THR A 810 -13.58 -11.75 -17.71
CA THR A 810 -13.24 -12.80 -18.69
C THR A 810 -13.80 -14.15 -18.26
N LEU A 811 -13.62 -14.52 -16.99
CA LEU A 811 -14.16 -15.76 -16.43
C LEU A 811 -15.68 -15.79 -16.49
N LEU A 812 -16.36 -14.67 -16.19
CA LEU A 812 -17.82 -14.58 -16.34
C LEU A 812 -18.25 -14.79 -17.80
N ALA A 813 -17.59 -14.14 -18.76
CA ALA A 813 -17.89 -14.31 -20.18
C ALA A 813 -17.66 -15.76 -20.65
N TRP A 814 -16.62 -16.42 -20.15
CA TRP A 814 -16.36 -17.83 -20.44
C TRP A 814 -17.43 -18.75 -19.81
N PHE A 815 -17.68 -18.65 -18.50
CA PHE A 815 -18.64 -19.50 -17.79
C PHE A 815 -20.08 -19.30 -18.27
N TRP A 816 -20.39 -18.12 -18.81
CA TRP A 816 -21.65 -17.91 -19.49
C TRP A 816 -21.79 -18.74 -20.76
N LYS A 817 -20.76 -18.78 -21.61
CA LYS A 817 -20.75 -19.62 -22.82
C LYS A 817 -20.70 -21.10 -22.47
N GLN A 818 -19.87 -21.47 -21.49
CA GLN A 818 -19.62 -22.84 -21.08
C GLN A 818 -19.43 -22.93 -19.56
N PRO A 819 -20.49 -23.25 -18.79
CA PRO A 819 -20.38 -23.36 -17.33
C PRO A 819 -19.36 -24.41 -16.89
N TYR A 820 -18.56 -24.09 -15.87
CA TYR A 820 -17.50 -24.96 -15.36
C TYR A 820 -18.08 -25.95 -14.33
N LYS A 821 -18.45 -27.15 -14.79
CA LYS A 821 -19.05 -28.22 -13.97
C LYS A 821 -18.08 -29.39 -13.82
N LYS A 822 -17.24 -29.34 -12.79
CA LYS A 822 -16.26 -30.39 -12.44
C LYS A 822 -16.45 -30.83 -10.98
N LYS A 823 -15.79 -31.92 -10.58
CA LYS A 823 -15.77 -32.41 -9.19
C LYS A 823 -14.74 -31.63 -8.40
N LEU A 824 -15.08 -31.25 -7.16
CA LEU A 824 -14.16 -30.54 -6.27
C LEU A 824 -12.97 -31.40 -5.88
N VAL A 825 -11.81 -30.77 -5.69
CA VAL A 825 -10.54 -31.41 -5.33
C VAL A 825 -10.39 -31.42 -3.82
N ARG A 826 -9.88 -32.50 -3.22
CA ARG A 826 -9.60 -32.57 -1.78
C ARG A 826 -8.11 -32.28 -1.53
N TRP A 827 -7.74 -31.00 -1.54
CA TRP A 827 -6.34 -30.58 -1.43
C TRP A 827 -5.67 -30.95 -0.10
N GLY A 828 -6.40 -30.88 1.02
CA GLY A 828 -5.82 -31.14 2.35
C GLY A 828 -4.61 -30.24 2.63
N THR A 829 -3.52 -30.84 3.11
CA THR A 829 -2.28 -30.10 3.43
C THR A 829 -1.55 -29.56 2.19
N GLU A 830 -1.87 -30.02 0.97
CA GLU A 830 -1.27 -29.49 -0.26
C GLU A 830 -1.52 -28.00 -0.45
N LEU A 831 -2.64 -27.45 0.07
CA LEU A 831 -2.91 -26.01 0.07
C LEU A 831 -1.75 -25.22 0.71
N HIS A 832 -1.30 -25.67 1.87
CA HIS A 832 -0.30 -24.97 2.66
C HIS A 832 1.14 -25.40 2.35
N ASP A 833 1.33 -26.55 1.69
CA ASP A 833 2.65 -27.01 1.26
C ASP A 833 3.05 -26.47 -0.10
N ARG A 834 2.17 -26.56 -1.10
CA ARG A 834 2.46 -26.16 -2.49
C ARG A 834 2.06 -24.71 -2.74
N PHE A 835 0.80 -24.38 -2.51
CA PHE A 835 0.23 -23.11 -2.99
C PHE A 835 0.58 -21.88 -2.12
N MET A 836 1.45 -22.06 -1.12
CA MET A 836 2.12 -20.97 -0.40
C MET A 836 3.47 -20.59 -1.02
N LEU A 837 3.95 -21.38 -1.98
CA LEU A 837 5.22 -21.19 -2.65
C LEU A 837 5.01 -20.54 -4.04
N PRO A 838 5.82 -19.54 -4.41
CA PRO A 838 5.65 -18.80 -5.66
C PRO A 838 5.63 -19.66 -6.92
N HIS A 839 6.41 -20.75 -6.97
CA HIS A 839 6.47 -21.63 -8.13
C HIS A 839 5.12 -22.27 -8.44
N TYR A 840 4.47 -22.87 -7.44
CA TYR A 840 3.21 -23.57 -7.63
C TYR A 840 2.04 -22.61 -7.87
N VAL A 841 2.05 -21.43 -7.24
CA VAL A 841 1.09 -20.36 -7.56
C VAL A 841 1.28 -19.90 -9.01
N ARG A 842 2.52 -19.71 -9.47
CA ARG A 842 2.81 -19.33 -10.86
C ARG A 842 2.39 -20.41 -11.86
N GLN A 843 2.62 -21.67 -11.53
CA GLN A 843 2.18 -22.80 -12.34
C GLN A 843 0.65 -22.83 -12.46
N ASP A 844 -0.05 -22.67 -11.34
CA ASP A 844 -1.52 -22.68 -11.31
C ASP A 844 -2.13 -21.51 -12.10
N ILE A 845 -1.57 -20.31 -11.98
CA ILE A 845 -1.99 -19.15 -12.80
C ILE A 845 -1.65 -19.35 -14.28
N ALA A 846 -0.57 -20.07 -14.61
CA ALA A 846 -0.27 -20.43 -15.99
C ALA A 846 -1.32 -21.38 -16.58
N GLU A 847 -1.84 -22.31 -15.78
CA GLU A 847 -2.97 -23.18 -16.16
C GLU A 847 -4.25 -22.36 -16.39
N VAL A 848 -4.56 -21.41 -15.50
CA VAL A 848 -5.68 -20.46 -15.69
C VAL A 848 -5.54 -19.66 -16.98
N CYS A 849 -4.33 -19.17 -17.29
CA CYS A 849 -4.07 -18.49 -18.55
C CYS A 849 -4.29 -19.43 -19.74
N SER A 850 -3.81 -20.67 -19.67
CA SER A 850 -3.98 -21.68 -20.73
C SER A 850 -5.46 -21.97 -20.99
N ASP A 851 -6.26 -22.15 -19.94
CA ASP A 851 -7.69 -22.36 -20.02
C ASP A 851 -8.41 -21.19 -20.71
N LEU A 852 -8.09 -19.95 -20.31
CA LEU A 852 -8.67 -18.75 -20.89
C LEU A 852 -8.27 -18.58 -22.37
N ASN A 853 -7.02 -18.90 -22.74
CA ASN A 853 -6.58 -18.92 -24.13
C ASN A 853 -7.33 -19.98 -24.95
N ALA A 854 -7.51 -21.19 -24.39
CA ALA A 854 -8.30 -22.26 -25.02
C ALA A 854 -9.77 -21.86 -25.19
N ALA A 855 -10.31 -21.04 -24.27
CA ALA A 855 -11.64 -20.43 -24.37
C ALA A 855 -11.72 -19.23 -25.35
N GLY A 856 -10.60 -18.84 -25.97
CA GLY A 856 -10.53 -17.78 -26.97
C GLY A 856 -10.17 -16.39 -26.43
N PHE A 857 -9.73 -16.29 -25.18
CA PHE A 857 -9.30 -15.03 -24.55
C PHE A 857 -7.77 -14.98 -24.42
N PRO A 858 -7.06 -14.10 -25.17
CA PRO A 858 -5.60 -14.09 -25.25
C PRO A 858 -4.93 -13.46 -24.02
N ILE A 859 -5.18 -14.01 -22.84
CA ILE A 859 -4.55 -13.59 -21.57
C ILE A 859 -3.13 -14.15 -21.51
N LYS A 860 -2.17 -13.34 -21.08
CA LYS A 860 -0.77 -13.77 -20.97
C LYS A 860 -0.34 -13.86 -19.52
N LEU A 861 0.48 -14.86 -19.20
CA LEU A 861 1.06 -15.04 -17.86
C LEU A 861 1.89 -13.82 -17.43
N GLU A 862 2.60 -13.17 -18.38
CA GLU A 862 3.41 -11.97 -18.13
C GLU A 862 2.59 -10.78 -17.59
N TRP A 863 1.26 -10.78 -17.77
CA TRP A 863 0.37 -9.76 -17.19
C TRP A 863 0.19 -9.93 -15.68
N PHE A 864 0.58 -11.07 -15.11
CA PHE A 864 0.52 -11.32 -13.68
C PHE A 864 1.87 -11.12 -12.97
N ASP A 865 2.96 -10.89 -13.70
CA ASP A 865 4.30 -10.70 -13.14
C ASP A 865 4.37 -9.59 -12.06
N PRO A 866 3.69 -8.44 -12.20
CA PRO A 866 3.68 -7.43 -11.13
C PRO A 866 3.05 -7.92 -9.82
N PHE A 867 2.09 -8.84 -9.88
CA PHE A 867 1.50 -9.44 -8.67
C PHE A 867 2.44 -10.45 -8.04
N PHE A 868 3.21 -11.20 -8.83
CA PHE A 868 4.24 -12.09 -8.31
C PHE A 868 5.35 -11.31 -7.63
N GLU A 869 5.81 -10.19 -8.20
CA GLU A 869 6.80 -9.33 -7.55
C GLU A 869 6.25 -8.72 -6.24
N PHE A 870 4.98 -8.30 -6.24
CA PHE A 870 4.35 -7.72 -5.05
C PHE A 870 4.15 -8.76 -3.93
N ARG A 871 3.64 -9.97 -4.26
CA ARG A 871 3.33 -11.02 -3.28
C ARG A 871 4.56 -11.83 -2.85
N PHE A 872 5.45 -12.11 -3.80
CA PHE A 872 6.60 -13.01 -3.64
C PHE A 872 7.89 -12.33 -4.10
N PRO A 873 8.25 -11.17 -3.50
CA PRO A 873 9.44 -10.43 -3.92
C PRO A 873 10.69 -11.31 -3.78
N ARG A 874 11.60 -11.16 -4.75
CA ARG A 874 12.89 -11.86 -4.71
C ARG A 874 13.76 -11.27 -3.60
N CYS A 875 14.24 -12.12 -2.70
CA CYS A 875 15.16 -11.74 -1.62
C CYS A 875 16.58 -11.55 -2.14
N GLY A 876 17.03 -12.40 -3.07
CA GLY A 876 18.35 -12.30 -3.69
C GLY A 876 18.67 -13.47 -4.62
N SER A 877 19.83 -13.40 -5.26
CA SER A 877 20.29 -14.37 -6.25
C SER A 877 21.78 -14.65 -6.11
N ARG A 878 22.21 -15.91 -6.30
CA ARG A 878 23.61 -16.32 -6.25
C ARG A 878 23.93 -17.39 -7.31
N GLU A 879 25.02 -17.19 -8.04
CA GLU A 879 25.58 -18.22 -8.94
C GLU A 879 26.78 -18.93 -8.30
N VAL A 880 26.69 -20.25 -8.12
CA VAL A 880 27.77 -21.11 -7.62
C VAL A 880 28.21 -22.04 -8.76
N GLY A 881 29.31 -21.69 -9.42
CA GLY A 881 29.71 -22.36 -10.65
C GLY A 881 28.69 -22.12 -11.77
N GLN A 882 28.00 -23.17 -12.22
CA GLN A 882 26.90 -23.07 -13.20
C GLN A 882 25.50 -23.11 -12.56
N ILE A 883 25.44 -23.42 -11.26
CA ILE A 883 24.19 -23.56 -10.52
C ILE A 883 23.73 -22.17 -10.10
N LYS A 884 22.49 -21.82 -10.44
CA LYS A 884 21.89 -20.55 -10.03
C LYS A 884 20.89 -20.79 -8.92
N LEU A 885 20.98 -20.00 -7.85
CA LEU A 885 20.13 -20.02 -6.68
C LEU A 885 19.36 -18.71 -6.61
N ASP A 886 18.02 -18.76 -6.67
CA ASP A 886 17.15 -17.61 -6.49
C ASP A 886 16.26 -17.82 -5.26
N LEU A 887 16.36 -16.92 -4.28
CA LEU A 887 15.56 -16.97 -3.04
C LEU A 887 14.40 -15.99 -3.14
N PHE A 888 13.19 -16.47 -2.89
CA PHE A 888 11.96 -15.67 -2.89
C PHE A 888 11.29 -15.70 -1.53
N SER A 889 10.65 -14.58 -1.16
CA SER A 889 9.67 -14.61 -0.08
C SER A 889 8.49 -15.51 -0.46
N ALA A 890 7.91 -16.20 0.52
CA ALA A 890 6.74 -17.06 0.34
C ALA A 890 5.68 -16.71 1.38
N ILE A 891 4.46 -17.22 1.19
CA ILE A 891 3.35 -16.95 2.09
C ILE A 891 3.47 -17.84 3.33
N GLU A 892 3.23 -17.28 4.50
CA GLU A 892 3.08 -18.04 5.74
C GLU A 892 1.82 -17.55 6.47
N PRO A 893 0.82 -18.42 6.73
CA PRO A 893 -0.39 -18.02 7.42
C PRO A 893 -0.10 -17.65 8.88
N TRP A 894 -0.56 -16.48 9.29
CA TRP A 894 -0.49 -16.05 10.68
C TRP A 894 -1.67 -16.59 11.47
N HIS A 895 -1.43 -17.63 12.24
CA HIS A 895 -2.48 -18.31 12.99
C HIS A 895 -2.92 -17.50 14.21
N VAL A 896 -4.24 -17.37 14.36
CA VAL A 896 -4.84 -16.85 15.60
C VAL A 896 -4.69 -17.91 16.69
N LEU A 897 -4.10 -17.51 17.82
CA LEU A 897 -3.84 -18.34 18.99
C LEU A 897 -5.09 -18.48 19.87
N GLY A 898 -4.97 -19.33 20.89
CA GLY A 898 -5.99 -19.48 21.93
C GLY A 898 -6.27 -18.18 22.68
N GLU A 899 -7.43 -18.11 23.34
CA GLU A 899 -7.80 -16.96 24.17
C GLU A 899 -6.88 -16.84 25.39
N GLU A 900 -6.37 -15.64 25.63
CA GLU A 900 -5.59 -15.29 26.82
C GLU A 900 -6.31 -14.22 27.64
N ALA A 901 -6.25 -14.35 28.97
CA ALA A 901 -6.77 -13.34 29.87
C ALA A 901 -5.78 -12.15 29.95
N THR A 902 -6.30 -10.96 29.68
CA THR A 902 -5.60 -9.67 29.80
C THR A 902 -6.23 -8.84 30.92
N GLY A 903 -5.54 -7.78 31.35
CA GLY A 903 -6.05 -6.88 32.40
C GLY A 903 -7.39 -6.19 32.06
N SER A 904 -7.79 -6.18 30.79
CA SER A 904 -9.02 -5.55 30.28
C SER A 904 -10.04 -6.52 29.67
N GLY A 905 -9.77 -7.83 29.66
CA GLY A 905 -10.67 -8.84 29.07
C GLY A 905 -9.93 -10.03 28.46
N THR A 906 -10.54 -10.73 27.50
CA THR A 906 -9.87 -11.79 26.74
C THR A 906 -9.34 -11.26 25.41
N ALA A 907 -8.11 -11.62 25.06
CA ALA A 907 -7.49 -11.30 23.77
C ALA A 907 -7.09 -12.59 23.03
N ARG A 908 -7.04 -12.52 21.70
CA ARG A 908 -6.48 -13.58 20.86
C ARG A 908 -5.30 -13.02 20.11
N TYR A 909 -4.10 -13.51 20.43
CA TYR A 909 -2.88 -13.11 19.76
C TYR A 909 -2.76 -13.80 18.39
N VAL A 910 -1.98 -13.20 17.51
CA VAL A 910 -1.65 -13.76 16.20
C VAL A 910 -0.18 -14.11 16.20
N ASP A 911 0.17 -15.35 15.83
CA ASP A 911 1.57 -15.76 15.73
C ASP A 911 2.18 -15.30 14.39
N SER A 912 2.87 -14.16 14.42
CA SER A 912 3.64 -13.62 13.30
C SER A 912 5.14 -13.95 13.38
N SER A 913 5.53 -14.91 14.21
CA SER A 913 6.94 -15.30 14.40
C SER A 913 7.50 -16.23 13.33
N LEU A 914 6.61 -16.79 12.50
CA LEU A 914 6.94 -17.72 11.45
C LEU A 914 7.05 -17.00 10.11
N GLU A 915 8.06 -17.37 9.34
CA GLU A 915 8.21 -16.95 7.96
C GLU A 915 8.46 -18.15 7.06
N ARG A 916 8.24 -17.92 5.76
CA ARG A 916 8.52 -18.89 4.70
C ARG A 916 9.26 -18.23 3.56
N VAL A 917 10.21 -18.97 3.00
CA VAL A 917 10.89 -18.63 1.75
C VAL A 917 10.86 -19.81 0.79
N GLN A 918 11.00 -19.55 -0.50
CA GLN A 918 11.22 -20.58 -1.52
C GLN A 918 12.60 -20.40 -2.13
N LEU A 919 13.35 -21.49 -2.22
CA LEU A 919 14.55 -21.56 -3.03
C LEU A 919 14.23 -22.17 -4.39
N THR A 920 14.64 -21.49 -5.47
CA THR A 920 14.66 -22.04 -6.83
C THR A 920 16.10 -22.29 -7.24
N VAL A 921 16.40 -23.49 -7.71
CA VAL A 921 17.74 -23.92 -8.10
C VAL A 921 17.73 -24.32 -9.57
N SER A 922 18.49 -23.62 -10.41
CA SER A 922 18.60 -23.89 -11.85
C SER A 922 19.96 -24.49 -12.21
N ASN A 923 20.00 -25.25 -13.32
CA ASN A 923 21.20 -25.90 -13.88
C ASN A 923 21.88 -26.89 -12.91
N MET A 924 21.09 -27.59 -12.09
CA MET A 924 21.61 -28.54 -11.11
C MET A 924 21.31 -30.00 -11.49
N HIS A 925 22.31 -30.86 -11.30
CA HIS A 925 22.18 -32.32 -11.33
C HIS A 925 22.09 -32.86 -9.90
N THR A 926 20.90 -33.30 -9.48
CA THR A 926 20.63 -33.78 -8.11
C THR A 926 21.40 -35.04 -7.72
N ASP A 927 21.84 -35.85 -8.69
CA ASP A 927 22.71 -37.02 -8.45
C ASP A 927 24.13 -36.66 -7.97
N ARG A 928 24.52 -35.39 -8.12
CA ARG A 928 25.85 -34.89 -7.74
C ARG A 928 25.77 -33.78 -6.71
N TYR A 929 24.86 -32.84 -6.90
CA TYR A 929 24.79 -31.64 -6.09
C TYR A 929 23.66 -31.70 -5.09
N ILE A 930 23.96 -31.30 -3.85
CA ILE A 930 23.02 -31.23 -2.74
C ILE A 930 22.96 -29.78 -2.30
N VAL A 931 21.77 -29.27 -1.99
CA VAL A 931 21.61 -27.96 -1.35
C VAL A 931 21.09 -28.16 0.07
N SER A 932 21.71 -27.47 1.03
CA SER A 932 21.24 -27.44 2.42
C SER A 932 20.82 -26.03 2.83
N CYS A 933 20.02 -25.95 3.90
CA CYS A 933 19.76 -24.73 4.66
C CYS A 933 20.06 -25.03 6.13
N ASN A 934 20.95 -24.25 6.76
CA ASN A 934 21.42 -24.45 8.14
C ASN A 934 21.90 -25.90 8.38
N GLY A 935 22.62 -26.48 7.41
CA GLY A 935 23.13 -27.84 7.47
C GLY A 935 22.10 -28.96 7.19
N ARG A 936 20.82 -28.62 6.97
CA ARG A 936 19.76 -29.59 6.68
C ARG A 936 19.46 -29.67 5.19
N ARG A 937 19.43 -30.88 4.62
CA ARG A 937 19.24 -31.09 3.18
C ARG A 937 17.85 -30.63 2.75
N LEU A 938 17.77 -29.84 1.69
CA LEU A 938 16.50 -29.34 1.16
C LEU A 938 15.76 -30.45 0.38
N PRO A 939 14.43 -30.59 0.54
CA PRO A 939 13.60 -31.52 -0.22
C PRO A 939 13.30 -30.95 -1.62
N LEU A 940 14.33 -30.80 -2.44
CA LEU A 940 14.23 -30.21 -3.78
C LEU A 940 13.34 -31.07 -4.68
N LYS A 941 12.23 -30.49 -5.14
CA LYS A 941 11.33 -31.13 -6.11
C LYS A 941 11.60 -30.60 -7.51
N PRO A 942 11.67 -31.48 -8.53
CA PRO A 942 11.91 -31.07 -9.91
C PRO A 942 10.72 -30.29 -10.47
N THR A 943 11.00 -29.29 -11.31
CA THR A 943 9.96 -28.56 -12.04
C THR A 943 9.77 -29.14 -13.45
N ASN A 944 8.88 -28.53 -14.25
CA ASN A 944 8.72 -28.88 -15.66
C ASN A 944 9.94 -28.50 -16.52
N ILE A 945 10.90 -27.74 -15.97
CA ILE A 945 12.14 -27.33 -16.64
C ILE A 945 13.26 -28.27 -16.20
N ARG A 946 13.90 -28.93 -17.15
CA ARG A 946 14.99 -29.88 -16.86
C ARG A 946 16.15 -29.17 -16.15
N GLY A 947 16.54 -29.70 -14.98
CA GLY A 947 17.64 -29.15 -14.19
C GLY A 947 17.22 -28.01 -13.26
N GLU A 948 15.93 -27.67 -13.21
CA GLU A 948 15.35 -26.72 -12.27
C GLU A 948 14.60 -27.46 -11.15
N HIS A 949 14.80 -27.01 -9.91
CA HIS A 949 14.18 -27.59 -8.72
C HIS A 949 13.74 -26.49 -7.75
N VAL A 950 12.74 -26.78 -6.94
CA VAL A 950 12.22 -25.86 -5.92
C VAL A 950 12.07 -26.54 -4.57
N ALA A 951 12.24 -25.78 -3.49
CA ALA A 951 11.89 -26.21 -2.14
C ALA A 951 11.42 -25.01 -1.30
N GLY A 952 10.40 -25.23 -0.47
CA GLY A 952 9.99 -24.31 0.58
C GLY A 952 10.83 -24.49 1.84
N ILE A 953 11.05 -23.41 2.58
CA ILE A 953 11.69 -23.43 3.90
C ILE A 953 10.79 -22.65 4.86
N ARG A 954 10.29 -23.34 5.89
CA ARG A 954 9.48 -22.75 6.97
C ARG A 954 10.35 -22.66 8.23
N PHE A 955 10.38 -21.50 8.87
CA PHE A 955 11.28 -21.25 9.98
C PHE A 955 10.74 -20.20 10.95
N ARG A 956 11.26 -20.19 12.17
CA ARG A 956 11.01 -19.12 13.15
C ARG A 956 11.98 -17.96 12.94
N ALA A 957 11.43 -16.78 12.66
CA ALA A 957 12.15 -15.56 12.32
C ALA A 957 12.50 -14.70 13.56
N TRP A 958 11.63 -14.69 14.57
CA TRP A 958 11.85 -14.02 15.86
C TRP A 958 11.12 -14.76 17.00
N HIS A 959 11.35 -14.41 18.28
CA HIS A 959 10.89 -15.20 19.43
C HIS A 959 9.96 -14.43 20.37
N PRO A 960 8.64 -14.41 20.10
CA PRO A 960 7.67 -13.85 21.04
C PRO A 960 7.44 -14.74 22.26
N ALA A 961 6.95 -14.13 23.34
CA ALA A 961 6.53 -14.85 24.54
C ALA A 961 5.28 -15.74 24.31
N SER A 962 4.35 -15.28 23.47
CA SER A 962 3.17 -16.07 23.04
C SER A 962 3.28 -16.40 21.55
N ALA A 963 3.36 -17.70 21.24
CA ALA A 963 3.54 -18.24 19.89
C ALA A 963 3.10 -19.71 19.83
N LEU A 964 2.89 -20.26 18.64
CA LEU A 964 2.86 -21.70 18.45
C LEU A 964 4.25 -22.27 18.75
N HIS A 965 4.35 -23.19 19.71
CA HIS A 965 5.61 -23.82 20.14
C HIS A 965 6.66 -22.82 20.67
N PRO A 966 6.39 -22.11 21.77
CA PRO A 966 7.25 -21.02 22.26
C PRO A 966 8.62 -21.49 22.78
N THR A 967 8.87 -22.80 22.89
CA THR A 967 10.18 -23.35 23.29
C THR A 967 11.15 -23.50 22.13
N ILE A 968 10.71 -23.34 20.89
CA ILE A 968 11.57 -23.43 19.70
C ILE A 968 12.17 -22.05 19.44
N GLY A 969 13.49 -21.94 19.40
CA GLY A 969 14.22 -20.69 19.16
C GLY A 969 14.17 -20.16 17.72
N VAL A 970 14.91 -19.07 17.46
CA VAL A 970 15.05 -18.45 16.14
C VAL A 970 16.01 -19.25 15.27
N HIS A 971 15.69 -19.40 13.98
CA HIS A 971 16.53 -20.12 13.01
C HIS A 971 17.30 -19.18 12.07
N ALA A 972 16.98 -17.89 12.06
CA ALA A 972 17.72 -16.90 11.30
C ALA A 972 19.10 -16.60 11.94
N PRO A 973 20.15 -16.32 11.15
CA PRO A 973 20.15 -16.25 9.69
C PRO A 973 20.04 -17.64 9.03
N LEU A 974 19.48 -17.67 7.82
CA LEU A 974 19.44 -18.86 6.98
C LEU A 974 20.71 -18.93 6.13
N VAL A 975 21.51 -19.96 6.31
CA VAL A 975 22.75 -20.22 5.56
C VAL A 975 22.47 -21.31 4.55
N PHE A 976 22.64 -21.00 3.26
CA PHE A 976 22.45 -21.93 2.16
C PHE A 976 23.79 -22.38 1.60
N ASP A 977 23.99 -23.69 1.45
CA ASP A 977 25.23 -24.28 0.96
C ASP A 977 24.95 -25.25 -0.20
N VAL A 978 25.79 -25.19 -1.25
CA VAL A 978 25.79 -26.16 -2.35
C VAL A 978 26.96 -27.11 -2.18
N TYR A 979 26.67 -28.40 -1.99
CA TYR A 979 27.68 -29.44 -1.83
C TYR A 979 27.85 -30.26 -3.11
N ASP A 980 29.09 -30.59 -3.42
CA ASP A 980 29.44 -31.57 -4.44
C ASP A 980 29.68 -32.93 -3.76
N SER A 981 28.70 -33.83 -3.86
CA SER A 981 28.76 -35.16 -3.23
C SER A 981 29.89 -36.03 -3.77
N TRP A 982 30.36 -35.79 -4.99
CA TRP A 982 31.44 -36.57 -5.59
C TRP A 982 32.81 -36.07 -5.14
N ALA A 983 32.95 -34.76 -4.91
CA ALA A 983 34.19 -34.14 -4.47
C ALA A 983 34.31 -34.06 -2.94
N GLY A 984 33.20 -34.28 -2.21
CA GLY A 984 33.17 -34.17 -0.76
C GLY A 984 33.55 -32.77 -0.28
N ARG A 985 32.93 -31.72 -0.84
CA ARG A 985 33.12 -30.33 -0.37
C ARG A 985 31.94 -29.41 -0.68
N SER A 986 31.78 -28.33 0.09
CA SER A 986 30.94 -27.18 -0.30
C SER A 986 31.61 -26.42 -1.45
N LEU A 987 30.80 -26.03 -2.45
CA LEU A 987 31.19 -25.20 -3.59
C LEU A 987 30.99 -23.71 -3.33
N GLY A 988 30.17 -23.38 -2.33
CA GLY A 988 29.75 -22.02 -2.04
C GLY A 988 28.26 -21.94 -1.71
N GLY A 989 27.80 -20.72 -1.48
CA GLY A 989 26.45 -20.47 -1.01
C GLY A 989 26.21 -18.99 -0.70
N PHE A 990 25.18 -18.71 0.09
CA PHE A 990 24.79 -17.36 0.51
C PHE A 990 24.07 -17.39 1.86
N THR A 991 23.91 -16.23 2.49
CA THR A 991 23.23 -16.08 3.77
C THR A 991 22.08 -15.08 3.68
N TYR A 992 20.95 -15.41 4.30
CA TYR A 992 19.76 -14.56 4.37
C TYR A 992 19.42 -14.22 5.82
N HIS A 993 19.18 -12.93 6.09
CA HIS A 993 18.84 -12.41 7.39
C HIS A 993 17.37 -11.95 7.46
N VAL A 994 16.75 -12.10 8.64
CA VAL A 994 15.39 -11.57 8.89
C VAL A 994 15.45 -10.08 9.21
N SER A 995 16.41 -9.69 10.05
CA SER A 995 16.70 -8.30 10.43
C SER A 995 18.00 -7.83 9.79
N HIS A 996 18.31 -6.54 9.94
CA HIS A 996 19.56 -6.00 9.43
C HIS A 996 20.76 -6.70 10.08
N PRO A 997 21.72 -7.24 9.31
CA PRO A 997 22.81 -8.06 9.85
C PRO A 997 23.74 -7.29 10.80
N GLY A 998 23.85 -5.98 10.62
CA GLY A 998 24.57 -5.09 11.56
C GLY A 998 23.87 -4.83 12.91
N GLY A 999 22.74 -5.50 13.21
CA GLY A 999 21.99 -5.31 14.46
C GLY A 999 21.17 -4.02 14.52
N ARG A 1000 20.99 -3.33 13.38
CA ARG A 1000 20.14 -2.13 13.26
C ARG A 1000 18.67 -2.54 13.34
N ASN A 1001 18.04 -2.22 14.46
CA ASN A 1001 16.59 -2.40 14.63
C ASN A 1001 15.88 -1.12 14.21
N PHE A 1002 15.17 -1.15 13.09
CA PHE A 1002 14.35 -0.03 12.66
C PHE A 1002 13.16 0.13 13.61
N SER A 1003 12.99 1.32 14.18
CA SER A 1003 11.83 1.68 14.99
C SER A 1003 10.70 2.29 14.17
N THR A 1004 10.97 2.66 12.92
CA THR A 1004 10.01 3.31 12.03
C THR A 1004 9.83 2.54 10.72
N MET A 1005 8.66 2.69 10.12
CA MET A 1005 8.39 2.17 8.78
C MET A 1005 9.21 2.92 7.72
N PRO A 1006 9.55 2.29 6.59
CA PRO A 1006 10.18 2.98 5.47
C PRO A 1006 9.36 4.18 5.00
N VAL A 1007 10.02 5.31 4.73
CA VAL A 1007 9.34 6.54 4.27
C VAL A 1007 8.99 6.51 2.78
N ASN A 1008 9.65 5.65 1.99
CA ASN A 1008 9.39 5.47 0.57
C ASN A 1008 9.87 4.10 0.05
N ALA A 1009 9.57 3.80 -1.21
CA ALA A 1009 9.91 2.54 -1.86
C ALA A 1009 11.43 2.30 -1.98
N PHE A 1010 12.25 3.36 -2.13
CA PHE A 1010 13.71 3.23 -2.21
C PHE A 1010 14.30 2.77 -0.87
N GLU A 1011 13.87 3.36 0.25
CA GLU A 1011 14.29 2.90 1.57
C GLU A 1011 13.84 1.46 1.82
N ALA A 1012 12.59 1.14 1.47
CA ALA A 1012 12.05 -0.21 1.61
C ALA A 1012 12.87 -1.24 0.81
N GLU A 1013 13.23 -0.93 -0.43
CA GLU A 1013 14.09 -1.77 -1.27
C GLU A 1013 15.50 -1.92 -0.68
N GLY A 1014 16.10 -0.82 -0.21
CA GLY A 1014 17.40 -0.84 0.46
C GLY A 1014 17.41 -1.75 1.70
N ARG A 1015 16.35 -1.72 2.52
CA ARG A 1015 16.19 -2.61 3.68
C ARG A 1015 16.09 -4.08 3.27
N ARG A 1016 15.41 -4.41 2.15
CA ARG A 1016 15.32 -5.78 1.62
C ARG A 1016 16.67 -6.28 1.10
N ILE A 1017 17.38 -5.46 0.33
CA ILE A 1017 18.69 -5.83 -0.25
C ILE A 1017 19.72 -6.11 0.85
N ALA A 1018 19.75 -5.28 1.91
CA ALA A 1018 20.69 -5.41 3.02
C ALA A 1018 20.59 -6.76 3.78
N ARG A 1019 19.48 -7.49 3.62
CA ARG A 1019 19.22 -8.78 4.27
C ARG A 1019 19.79 -9.98 3.52
N PHE A 1020 20.27 -9.80 2.27
CA PHE A 1020 20.83 -10.88 1.47
C PHE A 1020 22.34 -10.69 1.27
N TRP A 1021 23.12 -11.65 1.74
CA TRP A 1021 24.57 -11.68 1.56
C TRP A 1021 24.94 -12.80 0.60
N ASP A 1022 25.60 -12.45 -0.50
CA ASP A 1022 26.13 -13.39 -1.51
C ASP A 1022 27.37 -14.20 -1.02
N HIS A 1023 27.72 -14.03 0.25
CA HIS A 1023 28.81 -14.63 1.00
C HIS A 1023 28.30 -15.11 2.37
N GLY A 1024 29.21 -15.54 3.27
CA GLY A 1024 28.84 -16.01 4.61
C GLY A 1024 28.34 -17.47 4.66
N HIS A 1025 28.50 -18.22 3.57
CA HIS A 1025 28.24 -19.65 3.50
C HIS A 1025 29.29 -20.47 4.28
N THR A 1026 28.99 -21.74 4.55
CA THR A 1026 29.86 -22.61 5.35
C THR A 1026 31.17 -22.89 4.60
N PRO A 1027 32.36 -22.61 5.17
CA PRO A 1027 33.64 -22.95 4.56
C PRO A 1027 33.75 -24.46 4.29
N SER A 1028 34.49 -24.84 3.25
CA SER A 1028 34.62 -26.25 2.82
C SER A 1028 35.33 -27.17 3.83
N VAL A 1029 35.94 -26.61 4.87
CA VAL A 1029 36.71 -27.31 5.92
C VAL A 1029 36.16 -26.90 7.28
N ALA A 1030 34.98 -27.41 7.64
CA ALA A 1030 34.42 -27.28 8.98
C ALA A 1030 34.38 -28.67 9.62
N SER A 1031 34.76 -28.77 10.90
CA SER A 1031 34.81 -30.03 11.65
C SER A 1031 33.42 -30.55 11.98
N SER A 1032 33.34 -31.87 12.13
CA SER A 1032 32.20 -32.64 12.59
C SER A 1032 31.67 -32.17 13.95
N SER A 1033 30.68 -31.28 13.91
CA SER A 1033 29.53 -31.43 14.78
C SER A 1033 28.35 -30.90 13.99
N MET A 1034 27.55 -31.80 13.40
CA MET A 1034 26.15 -31.48 13.17
C MET A 1034 25.66 -30.85 14.48
N PRO A 1035 25.11 -29.61 14.48
CA PRO A 1035 24.55 -29.07 15.71
C PRO A 1035 23.55 -30.11 16.22
N GLU A 1036 23.75 -30.62 17.45
CA GLU A 1036 22.71 -31.40 18.12
C GLU A 1036 21.43 -30.58 17.99
N TRP A 1037 20.37 -31.18 17.45
CA TRP A 1037 19.08 -30.51 17.44
C TRP A 1037 18.70 -30.23 18.89
N SER A 1038 18.94 -28.99 19.30
CA SER A 1038 18.63 -28.46 20.60
C SER A 1038 17.62 -27.36 20.37
N PRO A 1039 16.45 -27.38 21.03
CA PRO A 1039 15.60 -26.20 21.09
C PRO A 1039 16.39 -25.12 21.83
N HIS A 1040 17.13 -24.29 21.09
CA HIS A 1040 18.21 -23.47 21.63
C HIS A 1040 17.70 -22.57 22.77
N PHE A 1041 18.13 -22.86 24.00
CA PHE A 1041 18.49 -21.79 24.94
C PHE A 1041 19.73 -21.11 24.38
N ALA A 1042 19.72 -19.79 24.27
CA ALA A 1042 20.84 -18.99 23.81
C ALA A 1042 22.13 -19.35 24.58
N THR A 1043 23.01 -20.13 23.97
CA THR A 1043 24.35 -20.41 24.49
C THR A 1043 25.32 -20.34 23.31
N GLN A 1044 26.19 -19.33 23.33
CA GLN A 1044 27.36 -19.28 22.46
C GLN A 1044 28.37 -20.30 22.99
N TYR A 1045 28.66 -21.35 22.21
CA TYR A 1045 29.81 -22.20 22.44
C TYR A 1045 30.92 -21.82 21.47
N VAL A 1046 32.11 -21.54 22.01
CA VAL A 1046 33.36 -21.57 21.25
C VAL A 1046 33.89 -22.99 21.37
N VAL A 1047 34.01 -23.69 20.24
CA VAL A 1047 34.62 -25.02 20.17
C VAL A 1047 36.04 -24.85 19.63
N ASP A 1048 37.03 -25.39 20.34
CA ASP A 1048 38.40 -25.49 19.83
C ASP A 1048 38.43 -26.55 18.71
N HIS A 1049 38.84 -26.15 17.50
CA HIS A 1049 38.97 -27.05 16.36
C HIS A 1049 40.35 -27.71 16.33
N GLU A 1050 40.42 -29.02 16.54
CA GLU A 1050 41.56 -29.83 16.07
C GLU A 1050 41.43 -30.01 14.55
N GLY A 1051 42.44 -29.56 13.80
CA GLY A 1051 42.42 -29.34 12.34
C GLY A 1051 42.41 -30.60 11.44
N HIS A 1052 41.53 -31.56 11.68
CA HIS A 1052 41.22 -32.64 10.75
C HIS A 1052 39.70 -32.67 10.48
N SER A 1053 39.28 -32.11 9.35
CA SER A 1053 37.89 -32.13 8.87
C SER A 1053 37.67 -33.42 8.08
N ASP A 1054 36.93 -34.35 8.67
CA ASP A 1054 36.23 -35.38 7.90
C ASP A 1054 34.97 -34.71 7.33
N PHE A 1055 34.89 -34.64 6.01
CA PHE A 1055 33.78 -33.99 5.32
C PHE A 1055 32.56 -34.91 5.29
N ASP A 1056 31.51 -34.56 6.03
CA ASP A 1056 30.23 -35.28 6.04
C ASP A 1056 29.18 -34.56 5.19
N LEU A 1057 28.52 -35.30 4.30
CA LEU A 1057 27.41 -34.80 3.52
C LEU A 1057 26.17 -34.63 4.42
N PRO A 1058 25.39 -33.55 4.26
CA PRO A 1058 24.10 -33.42 4.92
C PRO A 1058 23.23 -34.65 4.67
N LEU A 1059 22.77 -35.28 5.76
CA LEU A 1059 21.92 -36.46 5.68
C LEU A 1059 20.60 -36.11 4.98
N GLU A 1060 20.04 -37.09 4.28
CA GLU A 1060 18.72 -36.96 3.68
C GLU A 1060 17.67 -36.87 4.77
N GLU A 1061 16.83 -35.84 4.70
CA GLU A 1061 15.69 -35.69 5.60
C GLU A 1061 14.63 -36.74 5.24
N ALA A 1062 14.05 -37.40 6.25
CA ALA A 1062 12.91 -38.29 6.00
C ALA A 1062 11.76 -37.53 5.30
N GLU A 1063 11.12 -38.18 4.32
CA GLU A 1063 10.02 -37.57 3.60
C GLU A 1063 8.85 -37.28 4.55
N ASN A 1064 8.45 -36.01 4.61
CA ASN A 1064 7.25 -35.58 5.30
C ASN A 1064 6.04 -35.77 4.37
N GLU A 1065 5.22 -36.79 4.62
CA GLU A 1065 4.05 -37.09 3.77
C GLU A 1065 3.05 -35.92 3.68
N GLU A 1066 2.92 -35.10 4.73
CA GLU A 1066 1.99 -33.96 4.74
C GLU A 1066 2.55 -32.70 4.06
N TYR A 1067 3.87 -32.47 4.16
CA TYR A 1067 4.55 -31.31 3.57
C TYR A 1067 5.83 -31.73 2.82
N PRO A 1068 5.72 -32.50 1.72
CA PRO A 1068 6.88 -33.03 1.01
C PRO A 1068 7.68 -31.96 0.25
N ASN A 1069 7.13 -30.76 0.04
CA ASN A 1069 7.79 -29.67 -0.69
C ASN A 1069 8.51 -28.68 0.24
N THR A 1070 8.30 -28.78 1.56
CA THR A 1070 8.77 -27.78 2.53
C THR A 1070 9.65 -28.42 3.61
N LEU A 1071 10.86 -27.89 3.78
CA LEU A 1071 11.67 -28.13 4.97
C LEU A 1071 11.16 -27.25 6.13
N ASP A 1072 10.61 -27.85 7.18
CA ASP A 1072 10.23 -27.15 8.41
C ASP A 1072 11.35 -27.25 9.44
N LEU A 1073 12.12 -26.17 9.60
CA LEU A 1073 13.28 -26.14 10.51
C LEU A 1073 12.90 -26.32 11.99
N ARG A 1074 11.62 -26.11 12.33
CA ARG A 1074 11.10 -26.28 13.69
C ARG A 1074 10.97 -27.75 14.09
N ARG A 1075 10.89 -28.66 13.11
CA ARG A 1075 10.85 -30.10 13.37
C ARG A 1075 12.27 -30.61 13.63
N PRO A 1076 12.46 -31.58 14.55
CA PRO A 1076 13.73 -32.27 14.66
C PRO A 1076 14.11 -32.93 13.33
N PRO A 1077 15.41 -33.03 13.01
CA PRO A 1077 15.87 -33.88 11.90
C PRO A 1077 15.38 -35.30 12.14
N THR A 1078 14.57 -35.80 11.22
CA THR A 1078 14.11 -37.19 11.24
C THR A 1078 15.04 -37.97 10.34
N LEU A 1079 15.95 -38.72 10.96
CA LEU A 1079 16.90 -39.64 10.32
C LEU A 1079 16.21 -40.93 9.87
#